data_AF-A0A9J6EGZ2-F1
#
_entry.id   AF-A0A9J6EGZ2-F1
#
_cell.length_a   1.000
_cell.length_b   1.000
_cell.length_c   1.000
_cell.angle_alpha   90.00
_cell.angle_beta   90.00
_cell.angle_gamma   90.00
#
_symmetry.space_group_name_H-M   'P 1'
#
loop_
_entity.id
_entity.type
_entity.pdbx_description
1 polymer ?
#
loop_
_entity_poly.entity_id
_entity_poly.type
_entity_poly.pdbx_seq_one_letter_code
_entity_poly.pdbx_strand_id
1 'polypeptide(L)'
;MACQTEGNVCSISELHAVKDQLRSTKQQLRLCQVKIAKLTVQANRSRRSHQDVQKLSAREKLIFDHWLMKANAKSATAARNQKADFGFDSTLFTVLCEKLEAVPERERRGELMFDEMSVRKSVHIRESDMALLGKCIVHLTNAGVVVDAVTCDNSTSNQSALRSLGVNGDMHKLQTCFEHPCEPSKQVHVVIDPPHIFKCIRNNLLKVGKFLLPQGQEVFHCHYKDLLDYEEEQAGLRAVPKFTKAHIFPNAFQKMSVKLAVQASHARSYVHESTASAMEFYSEQEDCKKLHGSAATSQFTRTLNKLFDCLNSRRPDHVRFNEAQHIAVLKDSIAWLDNWEKYIKTLPTQRQVCFLSKQTCGALRLTLHSSVALIESLLLSGFRYVLVGNFGQDPLERFFGIVRHVAGDGGQPTVQHFLFIYRMLSVNNLVRPPKRASVEGDGPQLLLKLQGLFDKGKPASSQIDMLAVLFDDVLEEPGEAVNNASVPDVTLSTKECILDYLASYVVKKFSTISCTDCVGTLKSQTREPTDLIQKKSRGFLQVPSSQLLSLLRIVEGHVEELTVDTVACADVYANIVDQVLLDRRIASAGVGCRLHYVGTTAEVVHFFLRCRLHFYTREKNKLTRATRRANCPANGGNKPHG
;
A
#
# COMPACT_ATOMS: atom_id res chain seq x y z
N MET A 1 -10.87 19.49 -79.53
CA MET A 1 -9.73 18.56 -79.44
C MET A 1 -10.11 17.47 -78.46
N ALA A 2 -10.27 16.25 -78.96
CA ALA A 2 -10.59 15.07 -78.16
C ALA A 2 -9.38 14.67 -77.32
N CYS A 3 -9.59 14.39 -76.03
CA CYS A 3 -8.66 13.61 -75.23
C CYS A 3 -9.37 12.30 -74.89
N GLN A 4 -8.79 11.21 -75.39
CA GLN A 4 -9.28 9.85 -75.29
C GLN A 4 -9.21 9.37 -73.83
N THR A 5 -10.33 8.85 -73.32
CA THR A 5 -10.35 8.03 -72.10
C THR A 5 -10.19 6.57 -72.49
N GLU A 6 -8.99 6.01 -72.34
CA GLU A 6 -8.81 4.55 -72.35
C GLU A 6 -9.20 3.98 -70.98
N GLY A 7 -10.17 3.08 -71.01
CA GLY A 7 -10.70 2.40 -69.85
C GLY A 7 -9.86 1.20 -69.43
N ASN A 8 -9.79 0.97 -68.12
CA ASN A 8 -9.60 -0.37 -67.57
C ASN A 8 -10.95 -0.87 -67.08
N VAL A 9 -11.66 -1.58 -67.95
CA VAL A 9 -12.90 -2.28 -67.61
C VAL A 9 -12.51 -3.53 -66.82
N CYS A 10 -12.66 -3.49 -65.49
CA CYS A 10 -12.59 -4.69 -64.67
C CYS A 10 -13.69 -5.66 -65.14
N SER A 11 -13.30 -6.87 -65.53
CA SER A 11 -14.23 -7.83 -66.11
C SER A 11 -15.28 -8.22 -65.05
N ILE A 12 -16.56 -8.33 -65.45
CA ILE A 12 -17.67 -8.70 -64.54
C ILE A 12 -17.36 -10.03 -63.82
N SER A 13 -16.58 -10.91 -64.45
CA SER A 13 -16.04 -12.15 -63.86
C SER A 13 -15.13 -11.92 -62.66
N GLU A 14 -14.22 -10.94 -62.70
CA GLU A 14 -13.34 -10.60 -61.57
C GLU A 14 -14.14 -10.01 -60.41
N LEU A 15 -15.14 -9.19 -60.71
CA LEU A 15 -16.02 -8.58 -59.71
C LEU A 15 -16.91 -9.63 -59.01
N HIS A 16 -17.35 -10.66 -59.74
CA HIS A 16 -18.03 -11.82 -59.18
C HIS A 16 -17.09 -12.70 -58.34
N ALA A 17 -15.87 -12.96 -58.81
CA ALA A 17 -14.87 -13.72 -58.06
C ALA A 17 -14.51 -13.04 -56.72
N VAL A 18 -14.37 -11.71 -56.71
CA VAL A 18 -14.13 -10.93 -55.48
C VAL A 18 -15.36 -10.95 -54.57
N LYS A 19 -16.59 -10.87 -55.11
CA LYS A 19 -17.83 -11.00 -54.32
C LYS A 19 -17.95 -12.36 -53.65
N ASP A 20 -17.58 -13.43 -54.35
CA ASP A 20 -17.66 -14.80 -53.83
C ASP A 20 -16.55 -15.08 -52.81
N GLN A 21 -15.33 -14.55 -53.02
CA GLN A 21 -14.30 -14.52 -51.97
C GLN A 21 -14.77 -13.75 -50.74
N LEU A 22 -15.44 -12.61 -50.91
CA LEU A 22 -15.96 -11.82 -49.79
C LEU A 22 -17.08 -12.55 -49.03
N ARG A 23 -17.96 -13.28 -49.75
CA ARG A 23 -19.01 -14.11 -49.15
C ARG A 23 -18.41 -15.28 -48.38
N SER A 24 -17.46 -16.00 -48.97
CA SER A 24 -16.72 -17.08 -48.29
C SER A 24 -16.02 -16.57 -47.02
N THR A 25 -15.36 -15.42 -47.11
CA THR A 25 -14.68 -14.78 -45.98
C THR A 25 -15.67 -14.36 -44.88
N LYS A 26 -16.83 -13.80 -45.24
CA LYS A 26 -17.91 -13.48 -44.28
C LYS A 26 -18.50 -14.71 -43.61
N GLN A 27 -18.64 -15.82 -44.34
CA GLN A 27 -19.15 -17.07 -43.81
C GLN A 27 -18.15 -17.72 -42.84
N GLN A 28 -16.85 -17.69 -43.17
CA GLN A 28 -15.78 -18.09 -42.25
C GLN A 28 -15.72 -17.19 -41.00
N LEU A 29 -15.93 -15.88 -41.14
CA LEU A 29 -15.98 -14.96 -40.01
C LEU A 29 -17.15 -15.26 -39.06
N ARG A 30 -18.33 -15.59 -39.60
CA ARG A 30 -19.50 -16.03 -38.81
C ARG A 30 -19.23 -17.35 -38.07
N LEU A 31 -18.60 -18.31 -38.74
CA LEU A 31 -18.23 -19.58 -38.11
C LEU A 31 -17.20 -19.36 -36.98
N CYS A 32 -16.22 -18.50 -37.17
CA CYS A 32 -15.28 -18.09 -36.11
C CYS A 32 -16.00 -17.38 -34.95
N GLN A 33 -16.95 -16.48 -35.22
CA GLN A 33 -17.74 -15.80 -34.18
C GLN A 33 -18.55 -16.78 -33.33
N VAL A 34 -19.17 -17.78 -33.96
CA VAL A 34 -19.92 -18.84 -33.26
C VAL A 34 -18.98 -19.72 -32.44
N LYS A 35 -17.79 -20.05 -32.97
CA LYS A 35 -16.79 -20.85 -32.27
C LYS A 35 -16.21 -20.10 -31.05
N ILE A 36 -15.98 -18.80 -31.18
CA ILE A 36 -15.56 -17.92 -30.08
C ILE A 36 -16.66 -17.79 -29.03
N ALA A 37 -17.93 -17.58 -29.43
CA ALA A 37 -19.03 -17.53 -28.47
C ALA A 37 -19.16 -18.83 -27.65
N LYS A 38 -18.98 -20.00 -28.29
CA LYS A 38 -18.93 -21.30 -27.59
C LYS A 38 -17.73 -21.40 -26.64
N LEU A 39 -16.55 -20.97 -27.06
CA LEU A 39 -15.34 -20.95 -26.24
C LEU A 39 -15.45 -19.96 -25.07
N THR A 40 -16.12 -18.81 -25.24
CA THR A 40 -16.39 -17.82 -24.20
C THR A 40 -17.42 -18.33 -23.19
N VAL A 41 -18.44 -19.07 -23.63
CA VAL A 41 -19.39 -19.74 -22.73
C VAL A 41 -18.69 -20.86 -21.95
N GLN A 42 -17.75 -21.59 -22.56
CA GLN A 42 -16.88 -22.54 -21.86
C GLN A 42 -15.93 -21.84 -20.87
N ALA A 43 -15.29 -20.74 -21.27
CA ALA A 43 -14.37 -19.97 -20.42
C ALA A 43 -15.07 -19.29 -19.23
N ASN A 44 -16.32 -18.84 -19.40
CA ASN A 44 -17.11 -18.29 -18.29
C ASN A 44 -17.56 -19.38 -17.29
N ARG A 45 -17.67 -20.64 -17.73
CA ARG A 45 -17.95 -21.78 -16.84
C ARG A 45 -16.70 -22.27 -16.09
N SER A 46 -15.51 -22.04 -16.62
CA SER A 46 -14.23 -22.38 -16.00
C SER A 46 -13.44 -21.11 -15.70
N ARG A 47 -13.62 -20.52 -14.51
CA ARG A 47 -12.70 -19.49 -13.98
C ARG A 47 -11.28 -20.08 -13.91
N ARG A 48 -10.51 -19.98 -14.99
CA ARG A 48 -9.06 -20.18 -15.03
C ARG A 48 -8.40 -19.07 -15.85
N SER A 49 -7.24 -18.71 -15.34
CA SER A 49 -6.41 -17.52 -15.48
C SER A 49 -5.76 -17.33 -16.85
N HIS A 50 -5.50 -16.06 -17.21
CA HIS A 50 -4.33 -15.43 -17.88
C HIS A 50 -3.44 -16.18 -18.91
N GLN A 51 -3.33 -17.50 -18.87
CA GLN A 51 -2.54 -18.37 -19.76
C GLN A 51 -3.23 -18.68 -21.09
N ASP A 52 -4.57 -18.70 -21.14
CA ASP A 52 -5.27 -19.10 -22.38
C ASP A 52 -5.30 -18.00 -23.45
N VAL A 53 -5.23 -16.72 -23.06
CA VAL A 53 -5.14 -15.58 -23.99
C VAL A 53 -3.78 -15.54 -24.71
N GLN A 54 -2.72 -16.06 -24.08
CA GLN A 54 -1.40 -16.13 -24.71
C GLN A 54 -1.33 -17.19 -25.84
N LYS A 55 -2.12 -18.26 -25.75
CA LYS A 55 -2.21 -19.35 -26.74
C LYS A 55 -3.02 -19.00 -28.00
N LEU A 56 -3.70 -17.85 -28.01
CA LEU A 56 -4.44 -17.39 -29.19
C LEU A 56 -3.47 -17.06 -30.33
N SER A 57 -3.80 -17.54 -31.53
CA SER A 57 -3.11 -17.18 -32.76
C SER A 57 -3.22 -15.67 -33.02
N ALA A 58 -2.30 -15.11 -33.81
CA ALA A 58 -2.30 -13.67 -34.14
C ALA A 58 -3.64 -13.20 -34.74
N ARG A 59 -4.31 -14.07 -35.50
CA ARG A 59 -5.62 -13.79 -36.11
C ARG A 59 -6.76 -13.74 -35.08
N GLU A 60 -6.72 -14.62 -34.08
CA GLU A 60 -7.72 -14.63 -33.00
C GLU A 60 -7.56 -13.43 -32.06
N LYS A 61 -6.33 -13.01 -31.78
CA LYS A 61 -6.03 -11.77 -31.03
C LYS A 61 -6.60 -10.54 -31.74
N LEU A 62 -6.40 -10.41 -33.05
CA LEU A 62 -6.91 -9.29 -33.83
C LEU A 62 -8.44 -9.22 -33.86
N ILE A 63 -9.11 -10.38 -33.91
CA ILE A 63 -10.58 -10.47 -33.87
C ILE A 63 -11.11 -10.16 -32.47
N PHE A 64 -10.41 -10.60 -31.42
CA PHE A 64 -10.73 -10.26 -30.03
C PHE A 64 -10.60 -8.74 -29.80
N ASP A 65 -9.53 -8.12 -30.30
CA ASP A 65 -9.33 -6.67 -30.23
C ASP A 65 -10.41 -5.92 -31.02
N HIS A 66 -10.81 -6.39 -32.21
CA HIS A 66 -11.90 -5.79 -32.98
C HIS A 66 -13.27 -5.93 -32.27
N TRP A 67 -13.53 -7.06 -31.61
CA TRP A 67 -14.73 -7.26 -30.81
C TRP A 67 -14.74 -6.35 -29.58
N LEU A 68 -13.61 -6.24 -28.88
CA LEU A 68 -13.44 -5.35 -27.73
C LEU A 68 -13.64 -3.89 -28.15
N MET A 69 -13.10 -3.49 -29.30
CA MET A 69 -13.31 -2.16 -29.90
C MET A 69 -14.79 -1.92 -30.24
N LYS A 70 -15.53 -2.92 -30.76
CA LYS A 70 -16.98 -2.81 -31.03
C LYS A 70 -17.83 -2.80 -29.76
N ALA A 71 -17.46 -3.58 -28.74
CA ALA A 71 -18.11 -3.56 -27.44
C ALA A 71 -17.91 -2.20 -26.77
N ASN A 72 -16.68 -1.67 -26.80
CA ASN A 72 -16.35 -0.32 -26.35
C ASN A 72 -17.08 0.75 -27.16
N ALA A 73 -17.26 0.58 -28.48
CA ALA A 73 -18.02 1.50 -29.31
C ALA A 73 -19.53 1.50 -29.00
N LYS A 74 -20.13 0.33 -28.71
CA LYS A 74 -21.52 0.24 -28.24
C LYS A 74 -21.69 0.87 -26.86
N SER A 75 -20.79 0.60 -25.92
CA SER A 75 -20.75 1.26 -24.61
C SER A 75 -20.55 2.77 -24.75
N ALA A 76 -19.70 3.23 -25.67
CA ALA A 76 -19.49 4.65 -25.98
C ALA A 76 -20.69 5.32 -26.66
N THR A 77 -21.54 4.55 -27.34
CA THR A 77 -22.80 5.05 -27.93
C THR A 77 -23.89 5.17 -26.86
N ALA A 78 -23.99 4.19 -25.95
CA ALA A 78 -24.85 4.27 -24.77
C ALA A 78 -24.44 5.44 -23.85
N ALA A 79 -23.14 5.62 -23.66
CA ALA A 79 -22.55 6.76 -22.95
C ALA A 79 -22.97 8.11 -23.53
N ARG A 80 -22.92 8.25 -24.86
CA ARG A 80 -23.30 9.48 -25.60
C ARG A 80 -24.77 9.85 -25.45
N ASN A 81 -25.62 8.93 -25.00
CA ASN A 81 -27.04 9.18 -24.75
C ASN A 81 -27.38 9.40 -23.27
N GLN A 82 -26.46 9.12 -22.34
CA GLN A 82 -26.67 9.36 -20.91
C GLN A 82 -26.47 10.85 -20.58
N LYS A 83 -27.55 11.56 -20.21
CA LYS A 83 -27.46 12.90 -19.63
C LYS A 83 -27.08 12.75 -18.16
N ALA A 84 -25.83 13.07 -17.81
CA ALA A 84 -25.44 13.21 -16.41
C ALA A 84 -26.03 14.53 -15.89
N ASP A 85 -27.14 14.44 -15.16
CA ASP A 85 -27.77 15.56 -14.45
C ASP A 85 -27.43 15.48 -12.95
N PHE A 86 -27.78 16.52 -12.18
CA PHE A 86 -27.53 16.54 -10.74
C PHE A 86 -28.51 15.64 -9.98
N GLY A 87 -28.02 14.94 -8.96
CA GLY A 87 -28.83 14.05 -8.12
C GLY A 87 -28.71 12.56 -8.52
N PHE A 88 -29.81 11.83 -8.43
CA PHE A 88 -29.85 10.39 -8.71
C PHE A 88 -30.06 10.11 -10.20
N ASP A 89 -29.13 9.38 -10.83
CA ASP A 89 -29.31 8.89 -12.20
C ASP A 89 -30.16 7.62 -12.21
N SER A 90 -31.43 7.73 -12.60
CA SER A 90 -32.35 6.61 -12.72
C SER A 90 -31.85 5.53 -13.70
N THR A 91 -31.13 5.92 -14.75
CA THR A 91 -30.54 4.99 -15.73
C THR A 91 -29.50 4.09 -15.07
N LEU A 92 -28.69 4.66 -14.18
CA LEU A 92 -27.68 3.92 -13.42
C LEU A 92 -28.34 2.85 -12.55
N PHE A 93 -29.42 3.19 -11.84
CA PHE A 93 -30.14 2.23 -10.99
C PHE A 93 -30.80 1.13 -11.83
N THR A 94 -31.41 1.43 -12.98
CA THR A 94 -31.96 0.39 -13.87
C THR A 94 -30.89 -0.60 -14.32
N VAL A 95 -29.73 -0.11 -14.76
CA VAL A 95 -28.59 -0.98 -15.16
C VAL A 95 -28.06 -1.79 -13.97
N LEU A 96 -28.09 -1.21 -12.76
CA LEU A 96 -27.70 -1.91 -11.54
C LEU A 96 -28.68 -3.05 -11.22
N CYS A 97 -29.99 -2.84 -11.34
CA CYS A 97 -31.01 -3.87 -11.17
C CYS A 97 -30.73 -5.07 -12.09
N GLU A 98 -30.58 -4.82 -13.40
CA GLU A 98 -30.32 -5.85 -14.41
C GLU A 98 -29.05 -6.66 -14.09
N LYS A 99 -28.02 -6.01 -13.55
CA LYS A 99 -26.79 -6.72 -13.12
C LYS A 99 -27.02 -7.56 -11.89
N LEU A 100 -27.79 -7.08 -10.91
CA LEU A 100 -28.03 -7.75 -9.65
C LEU A 100 -28.95 -8.97 -9.80
N GLU A 101 -29.83 -9.00 -10.81
CA GLU A 101 -30.62 -10.19 -11.15
C GLU A 101 -29.75 -11.44 -11.35
N ALA A 102 -28.56 -11.28 -11.95
CA ALA A 102 -27.61 -12.36 -12.18
C ALA A 102 -26.71 -12.70 -10.96
N VAL A 103 -26.77 -11.90 -9.90
CA VAL A 103 -25.93 -12.04 -8.69
C VAL A 103 -26.73 -12.74 -7.59
N PRO A 104 -26.19 -13.78 -6.92
CA PRO A 104 -26.85 -14.42 -5.78
C PRO A 104 -27.12 -13.41 -4.65
N GLU A 105 -28.23 -13.55 -3.94
CA GLU A 105 -28.64 -12.61 -2.87
C GLU A 105 -27.55 -12.37 -1.82
N ARG A 106 -26.81 -13.43 -1.45
CA ARG A 106 -25.67 -13.35 -0.52
C ARG A 106 -24.56 -12.39 -0.99
N GLU A 107 -24.37 -12.26 -2.30
CA GLU A 107 -23.36 -11.40 -2.91
C GLU A 107 -23.87 -9.97 -3.20
N ARG A 108 -25.16 -9.68 -2.92
CA ARG A 108 -25.76 -8.34 -3.10
C ARG A 108 -25.58 -7.43 -1.88
N ARG A 109 -24.89 -7.91 -0.85
CA ARG A 109 -24.52 -7.15 0.34
C ARG A 109 -23.38 -6.19 0.06
N GLY A 110 -23.49 -4.96 0.54
CA GLY A 110 -22.52 -3.92 0.26
C GLY A 110 -22.58 -2.77 1.24
N GLU A 111 -21.74 -1.78 0.95
CA GLU A 111 -21.55 -0.58 1.74
C GLU A 111 -21.78 0.64 0.85
N LEU A 112 -22.35 1.69 1.44
CA LEU A 112 -22.49 2.98 0.80
C LEU A 112 -21.42 3.95 1.33
N MET A 113 -20.55 4.42 0.43
CA MET A 113 -19.44 5.29 0.75
C MET A 113 -19.65 6.67 0.14
N PHE A 114 -19.42 7.74 0.90
CA PHE A 114 -19.57 9.09 0.39
C PHE A 114 -18.54 10.06 0.98
N ASP A 115 -18.08 11.00 0.15
CA ASP A 115 -17.14 12.06 0.50
C ASP A 115 -17.29 13.22 -0.49
N GLU A 116 -16.80 14.38 -0.12
CA GLU A 116 -16.91 15.61 -0.90
C GLU A 116 -15.58 15.94 -1.60
N MET A 117 -15.65 16.28 -2.89
CA MET A 117 -14.51 16.76 -3.65
C MET A 117 -14.65 18.26 -3.93
N SER A 118 -13.66 19.05 -3.48
CA SER A 118 -13.60 20.47 -3.84
C SER A 118 -13.39 20.64 -5.35
N VAL A 119 -14.29 21.39 -5.98
CA VAL A 119 -14.26 21.78 -7.40
C VAL A 119 -14.11 23.30 -7.54
N ARG A 120 -13.60 23.75 -8.67
CA ARG A 120 -13.50 25.20 -8.95
C ARG A 120 -14.91 25.77 -9.13
N LYS A 121 -15.23 26.84 -8.37
CA LYS A 121 -16.51 27.55 -8.52
C LYS A 121 -16.68 28.04 -9.96
N SER A 122 -17.82 27.69 -10.56
CA SER A 122 -18.27 28.18 -11.86
C SER A 122 -19.69 28.74 -11.71
N VAL A 123 -20.06 29.68 -12.58
CA VAL A 123 -21.22 30.59 -12.47
C VAL A 123 -22.60 29.91 -12.37
N HIS A 124 -22.70 28.58 -12.43
CA HIS A 124 -23.97 27.85 -12.50
C HIS A 124 -24.00 26.68 -11.52
N ILE A 125 -24.38 26.92 -10.27
CA ILE A 125 -24.86 25.86 -9.36
C ILE A 125 -25.96 26.44 -8.47
N ARG A 126 -27.14 25.80 -8.48
CA ARG A 126 -28.19 26.00 -7.49
C ARG A 126 -28.02 24.92 -6.43
N GLU A 127 -27.92 25.32 -5.17
CA GLU A 127 -27.87 24.40 -4.03
C GLU A 127 -29.32 24.01 -3.65
N SER A 128 -29.66 22.73 -3.71
CA SER A 128 -30.83 22.20 -3.02
C SER A 128 -30.65 20.75 -2.57
N ASP A 129 -31.02 20.55 -1.30
CA ASP A 129 -31.40 19.33 -0.56
C ASP A 129 -30.32 18.44 0.10
N MET A 130 -30.24 18.58 1.42
CA MET A 130 -29.44 17.80 2.38
C MET A 130 -30.05 16.42 2.77
N ALA A 131 -31.09 15.94 2.10
CA ALA A 131 -31.73 14.64 2.39
C ALA A 131 -31.33 13.54 1.40
N LEU A 132 -30.06 13.53 0.96
CA LEU A 132 -29.59 12.61 -0.09
C LEU A 132 -29.33 11.20 0.44
N LEU A 133 -28.75 11.03 1.63
CA LEU A 133 -28.30 9.71 2.12
C LEU A 133 -29.45 8.70 2.25
N GLY A 134 -30.57 9.08 2.87
CA GLY A 134 -31.75 8.21 2.99
C GLY A 134 -32.34 7.84 1.63
N LYS A 135 -32.43 8.82 0.70
CA LYS A 135 -32.90 8.57 -0.67
C LYS A 135 -31.96 7.63 -1.43
N CYS A 136 -30.63 7.74 -1.27
CA CYS A 136 -29.65 6.81 -1.84
C CYS A 136 -29.96 5.37 -1.43
N ILE A 137 -30.16 5.15 -0.13
CA ILE A 137 -30.39 3.82 0.44
C ILE A 137 -31.69 3.23 -0.11
N VAL A 138 -32.75 4.03 -0.22
CA VAL A 138 -34.02 3.60 -0.84
C VAL A 138 -33.81 3.17 -2.29
N HIS A 139 -33.10 3.96 -3.10
CA HIS A 139 -32.84 3.61 -4.50
C HIS A 139 -31.98 2.34 -4.65
N LEU A 140 -30.97 2.16 -3.78
CA LEU A 140 -30.14 0.94 -3.76
C LEU A 140 -30.94 -0.29 -3.36
N THR A 141 -31.82 -0.15 -2.37
CA THR A 141 -32.71 -1.24 -1.91
C THR A 141 -33.67 -1.66 -3.00
N ASN A 142 -34.29 -0.69 -3.68
CA ASN A 142 -35.16 -0.95 -4.82
C ASN A 142 -34.41 -1.64 -5.98
N ALA A 143 -33.10 -1.45 -6.09
CA ALA A 143 -32.26 -2.17 -7.03
C ALA A 143 -31.85 -3.58 -6.59
N GLY A 144 -32.15 -3.97 -5.35
CA GLY A 144 -31.83 -5.27 -4.78
C GLY A 144 -30.49 -5.34 -4.05
N VAL A 145 -29.87 -4.19 -3.73
CA VAL A 145 -28.67 -4.11 -2.88
C VAL A 145 -29.09 -4.11 -1.41
N VAL A 146 -28.36 -4.87 -0.59
CA VAL A 146 -28.50 -4.82 0.87
C VAL A 146 -27.36 -3.98 1.43
N VAL A 147 -27.69 -2.79 1.94
CA VAL A 147 -26.70 -1.85 2.50
C VAL A 147 -26.50 -2.19 3.98
N ASP A 148 -25.39 -2.87 4.32
CA ASP A 148 -25.06 -3.24 5.69
C ASP A 148 -24.37 -2.08 6.45
N ALA A 149 -23.64 -1.22 5.73
CA ALA A 149 -22.85 -0.15 6.32
C ALA A 149 -22.81 1.12 5.46
N VAL A 150 -22.57 2.25 6.12
CA VAL A 150 -22.31 3.56 5.52
C VAL A 150 -20.97 4.10 6.03
N THR A 151 -20.12 4.57 5.12
CA THR A 151 -18.79 5.10 5.46
C THR A 151 -18.57 6.52 4.97
N CYS A 152 -18.16 7.39 5.88
CA CYS A 152 -17.85 8.79 5.62
C CYS A 152 -16.53 9.25 6.27
N ASP A 153 -16.04 10.42 5.87
CA ASP A 153 -14.92 11.08 6.54
C ASP A 153 -15.39 11.69 7.88
N ASN A 154 -14.45 12.18 8.70
CA ASN A 154 -14.79 12.80 9.98
C ASN A 154 -15.06 14.33 9.89
N SER A 155 -15.52 14.84 8.75
CA SER A 155 -15.84 16.27 8.59
C SER A 155 -17.04 16.71 9.44
N THR A 156 -17.11 18.01 9.72
CA THR A 156 -18.20 18.57 10.54
C THR A 156 -19.56 18.47 9.86
N SER A 157 -19.63 18.55 8.53
CA SER A 157 -20.85 18.36 7.74
C SER A 157 -21.35 16.92 7.87
N ASN A 158 -20.46 15.94 7.64
CA ASN A 158 -20.79 14.52 7.76
C ASN A 158 -21.22 14.14 9.17
N GLN A 159 -20.52 14.64 10.21
CA GLN A 159 -20.96 14.45 11.60
C GLN A 159 -22.35 15.04 11.88
N SER A 160 -22.69 16.18 11.26
CA SER A 160 -24.02 16.79 11.43
C SER A 160 -25.11 15.95 10.75
N ALA A 161 -24.84 15.44 9.54
CA ALA A 161 -25.75 14.57 8.82
C ALA A 161 -25.99 13.26 9.60
N LEU A 162 -24.95 12.65 10.13
CA LEU A 162 -25.07 11.45 10.97
C LEU A 162 -25.87 11.71 12.25
N ARG A 163 -25.65 12.84 12.92
CA ARG A 163 -26.45 13.24 14.09
C ARG A 163 -27.93 13.40 13.77
N SER A 164 -28.28 13.91 12.59
CA SER A 164 -29.69 13.99 12.17
C SER A 164 -30.34 12.62 11.93
N LEU A 165 -29.54 11.57 11.72
CA LEU A 165 -29.98 10.18 11.64
C LEU A 165 -29.98 9.48 13.01
N GLY A 166 -29.75 10.21 14.11
CA GLY A 166 -29.71 9.66 15.47
C GLY A 166 -28.37 9.02 15.86
N VAL A 167 -27.37 9.05 14.99
CA VAL A 167 -26.05 8.45 15.24
C VAL A 167 -25.22 9.34 16.16
N ASN A 168 -24.61 8.76 17.19
CA ASN A 168 -23.84 9.50 18.18
C ASN A 168 -22.68 8.64 18.74
N GLY A 169 -21.47 9.23 18.81
CA GLY A 169 -20.27 8.58 19.34
C GLY A 169 -19.95 8.89 20.81
N ASP A 170 -20.80 9.66 21.51
CA ASP A 170 -20.62 9.97 22.92
C ASP A 170 -20.79 8.72 23.79
N MET A 171 -19.87 8.49 24.74
CA MET A 171 -19.83 7.28 25.58
C MET A 171 -21.16 6.94 26.28
N HIS A 172 -21.94 7.94 26.71
CA HIS A 172 -23.21 7.74 27.43
C HIS A 172 -24.45 7.72 26.54
N LYS A 173 -24.32 8.08 25.26
CA LYS A 173 -25.40 8.18 24.29
C LYS A 173 -25.00 7.49 22.98
N LEU A 174 -24.20 6.43 23.10
CA LEU A 174 -23.61 5.77 21.95
C LEU A 174 -24.72 5.15 21.10
N GLN A 175 -24.80 5.58 19.85
CA GLN A 175 -25.66 4.99 18.85
C GLN A 175 -24.87 4.84 17.55
N THR A 176 -24.69 3.59 17.12
CA THR A 176 -23.73 3.20 16.07
C THR A 176 -24.36 2.90 14.71
N CYS A 177 -25.69 2.78 14.71
CA CYS A 177 -26.49 2.46 13.55
C CYS A 177 -27.78 3.27 13.56
N PHE A 178 -28.46 3.26 12.41
CA PHE A 178 -29.80 3.78 12.26
C PHE A 178 -30.66 2.76 11.51
N GLU A 179 -31.97 2.87 11.68
CA GLU A 179 -32.94 1.98 11.04
C GLU A 179 -32.91 2.12 9.52
N HIS A 180 -32.96 0.99 8.81
CA HIS A 180 -32.98 1.00 7.36
C HIS A 180 -34.29 1.65 6.84
N PRO A 181 -34.23 2.67 5.95
CA PRO A 181 -35.42 3.43 5.55
C PRO A 181 -36.57 2.63 4.92
N CYS A 182 -36.25 1.46 4.33
CA CYS A 182 -37.26 0.57 3.73
C CYS A 182 -37.59 -0.65 4.60
N GLU A 183 -36.78 -0.97 5.61
CA GLU A 183 -36.87 -2.23 6.36
C GLU A 183 -36.50 -2.00 7.84
N PRO A 184 -37.43 -1.58 8.70
CA PRO A 184 -37.12 -1.19 10.08
C PRO A 184 -36.43 -2.27 10.93
N SER A 185 -36.57 -3.55 10.57
CA SER A 185 -35.89 -4.67 11.23
C SER A 185 -34.39 -4.75 10.91
N LYS A 186 -33.90 -4.02 9.90
CA LYS A 186 -32.48 -3.99 9.51
C LYS A 186 -31.84 -2.70 10.02
N GLN A 187 -30.59 -2.85 10.46
CA GLN A 187 -29.77 -1.74 10.96
C GLN A 187 -28.66 -1.44 9.96
N VAL A 188 -28.41 -0.16 9.70
CA VAL A 188 -27.30 0.31 8.87
C VAL A 188 -26.22 0.86 9.79
N HIS A 189 -25.07 0.19 9.84
CA HIS A 189 -23.97 0.59 10.71
C HIS A 189 -23.15 1.73 10.09
N VAL A 190 -22.63 2.63 10.93
CA VAL A 190 -21.83 3.77 10.48
C VAL A 190 -20.36 3.58 10.82
N VAL A 191 -19.50 3.71 9.82
CA VAL A 191 -18.04 3.61 9.96
C VAL A 191 -17.42 4.96 9.56
N ILE A 192 -16.53 5.50 10.39
CA ILE A 192 -15.75 6.69 10.03
C ILE A 192 -14.39 6.23 9.56
N ASP A 193 -13.92 6.76 8.44
CA ASP A 193 -12.68 6.32 7.80
C ASP A 193 -11.49 6.26 8.79
N PRO A 194 -11.01 5.05 9.16
CA PRO A 194 -9.95 4.90 10.15
C PRO A 194 -8.66 5.64 9.76
N PRO A 195 -8.13 5.54 8.51
CA PRO A 195 -6.94 6.27 8.11
C PRO A 195 -6.98 7.79 8.41
N HIS A 196 -8.15 8.43 8.28
CA HIS A 196 -8.32 9.83 8.63
C HIS A 196 -8.27 10.10 10.14
N ILE A 197 -8.80 9.22 10.98
CA ILE A 197 -8.71 9.32 12.44
C ILE A 197 -7.25 9.32 12.89
N PHE A 198 -6.46 8.37 12.40
CA PHE A 198 -5.05 8.26 12.76
C PHE A 198 -4.20 9.43 12.22
N LYS A 199 -4.54 9.96 11.04
CA LYS A 199 -3.98 11.22 10.53
C LYS A 199 -4.22 12.38 11.50
N CYS A 200 -5.41 12.47 12.10
CA CYS A 200 -5.74 13.46 13.13
C CYS A 200 -4.91 13.27 14.41
N ILE A 201 -4.74 12.04 14.89
CA ILE A 201 -3.89 11.74 16.06
C ILE A 201 -2.46 12.23 15.81
N ARG A 202 -1.88 11.89 14.65
CA ARG A 202 -0.54 12.35 14.26
C ARG A 202 -0.45 13.86 14.20
N ASN A 203 -1.39 14.53 13.52
CA ASN A 203 -1.38 15.99 13.38
C ASN A 203 -1.54 16.70 14.73
N ASN A 204 -2.32 16.12 15.65
CA ASN A 204 -2.47 16.63 17.00
C ASN A 204 -1.17 16.50 17.79
N LEU A 205 -0.44 15.38 17.67
CA LEU A 205 0.84 15.18 18.35
C LEU A 205 1.89 16.17 17.86
N LEU A 206 1.94 16.43 16.55
CA LEU A 206 2.82 17.44 15.97
C LEU A 206 2.51 18.86 16.45
N LYS A 207 1.25 19.15 16.78
CA LYS A 207 0.80 20.47 17.24
C LYS A 207 1.05 20.66 18.73
N VAL A 208 0.65 19.70 19.55
CA VAL A 208 0.66 19.79 21.02
C VAL A 208 1.99 19.36 21.61
N GLY A 209 2.74 18.50 20.93
CA GLY A 209 4.07 18.04 21.33
C GLY A 209 4.07 16.96 22.42
N LYS A 210 2.99 16.82 23.18
CA LYS A 210 2.83 15.76 24.18
C LYS A 210 1.37 15.33 24.35
N PHE A 211 1.13 14.13 24.90
CA PHE A 211 -0.18 13.64 25.31
C PHE A 211 -0.14 13.01 26.70
N LEU A 212 -1.25 13.09 27.43
CA LEU A 212 -1.45 12.39 28.69
C LEU A 212 -2.25 11.10 28.47
N LEU A 213 -1.75 10.03 29.07
CA LEU A 213 -2.36 8.72 29.16
C LEU A 213 -2.68 8.39 30.63
N PRO A 214 -3.53 7.37 30.88
CA PRO A 214 -3.84 6.93 32.24
C PRO A 214 -2.58 6.61 33.05
N GLN A 215 -2.74 6.61 34.38
CA GLN A 215 -1.63 6.42 35.34
C GLN A 215 -0.49 7.46 35.24
N GLY A 216 -0.76 8.63 34.63
CA GLY A 216 0.24 9.71 34.52
C GLY A 216 1.31 9.45 33.46
N GLN A 217 1.12 8.45 32.59
CA GLN A 217 2.02 8.21 31.47
C GLN A 217 1.97 9.37 30.47
N GLU A 218 3.14 9.82 30.00
CA GLU A 218 3.25 10.90 29.01
C GLU A 218 3.84 10.38 27.70
N VAL A 219 3.22 10.76 26.59
CA VAL A 219 3.73 10.49 25.24
C VAL A 219 4.30 11.77 24.68
N PHE A 220 5.54 11.74 24.20
CA PHE A 220 6.21 12.94 23.69
C PHE A 220 6.56 12.82 22.21
N HIS A 221 6.31 13.90 21.48
CA HIS A 221 6.75 14.03 20.10
C HIS A 221 8.29 14.07 19.99
N CYS A 222 9.00 14.57 21.02
CA CYS A 222 10.46 14.65 21.01
C CYS A 222 11.12 13.27 20.88
N HIS A 223 10.58 12.21 21.50
CA HIS A 223 11.13 10.86 21.34
C HIS A 223 11.19 10.39 19.88
N TYR A 224 10.25 10.83 19.04
CA TYR A 224 10.29 10.53 17.60
C TYR A 224 11.36 11.35 16.87
N LYS A 225 11.66 12.57 17.34
CA LYS A 225 12.79 13.38 16.82
C LYS A 225 14.11 12.74 17.22
N ASP A 226 14.25 12.39 18.49
CA ASP A 226 15.47 11.77 19.03
C ASP A 226 15.76 10.44 18.34
N LEU A 227 14.72 9.63 18.07
CA LEU A 227 14.83 8.42 17.25
C LEU A 227 15.38 8.72 15.85
N LEU A 228 14.87 9.77 15.18
CA LEU A 228 15.32 10.13 13.84
C LEU A 228 16.77 10.62 13.84
N ASP A 229 17.14 11.46 14.81
CA ASP A 229 18.48 12.00 14.94
C ASP A 229 19.49 10.87 15.18
N TYR A 230 19.18 9.94 16.09
CA TYR A 230 20.02 8.78 16.35
C TYR A 230 20.15 7.85 15.14
N GLU A 231 19.07 7.62 14.38
CA GLU A 231 19.11 6.87 13.11
C GLU A 231 19.97 7.58 12.04
N GLU A 232 20.03 8.90 12.04
CA GLU A 232 20.88 9.68 11.11
C GLU A 232 22.37 9.53 11.43
N GLU A 233 22.73 9.30 12.69
CA GLU A 233 24.11 9.07 13.15
C GLU A 233 24.67 7.69 12.74
N GLN A 234 23.82 6.69 12.43
CA GLN A 234 24.24 5.30 12.16
C GLN A 234 24.79 5.04 10.74
N ALA A 235 25.39 6.02 10.04
CA ALA A 235 26.03 5.86 8.71
C ALA A 235 25.20 5.07 7.66
N GLY A 236 23.87 5.17 7.71
CA GLY A 236 22.96 4.45 6.79
C GLY A 236 22.66 3.00 7.16
N LEU A 237 23.19 2.48 8.26
CA LEU A 237 22.80 1.21 8.87
C LEU A 237 21.70 1.45 9.91
N ARG A 238 20.47 1.60 9.41
CA ARG A 238 19.32 2.09 10.18
C ARG A 238 18.41 0.97 10.67
N ALA A 239 17.93 1.04 11.91
CA ALA A 239 16.91 0.11 12.39
C ALA A 239 15.56 0.36 11.68
N VAL A 240 15.21 1.61 11.39
CA VAL A 240 13.99 2.01 10.67
C VAL A 240 14.34 2.85 9.44
N PRO A 241 14.89 2.25 8.37
CA PRO A 241 15.45 2.96 7.21
C PRO A 241 14.43 3.74 6.36
N LYS A 242 13.13 3.63 6.69
CA LYS A 242 12.07 4.37 6.01
C LYS A 242 11.41 5.43 6.90
N PHE A 243 11.82 5.55 8.15
CA PHE A 243 11.55 6.72 8.98
C PHE A 243 12.43 7.89 8.48
N THR A 244 11.84 9.08 8.36
CA THR A 244 12.50 10.22 7.68
C THR A 244 12.00 11.55 8.22
N LYS A 245 12.74 12.64 7.99
CA LYS A 245 12.34 14.03 8.30
C LYS A 245 10.91 14.38 7.89
N ALA A 246 10.39 13.87 6.77
CA ALA A 246 9.02 14.12 6.34
C ALA A 246 7.93 13.59 7.30
N HIS A 247 8.24 12.62 8.17
CA HIS A 247 7.32 12.10 9.19
C HIS A 247 7.22 13.04 10.39
N ILE A 248 8.35 13.63 10.78
CA ILE A 248 8.49 14.51 11.93
C ILE A 248 8.14 15.96 11.58
N PHE A 249 8.61 16.41 10.41
CA PHE A 249 8.47 17.78 9.91
C PHE A 249 7.73 17.78 8.57
N PRO A 250 6.46 17.32 8.52
CA PRO A 250 5.69 17.34 7.28
C PRO A 250 5.31 18.78 6.89
N ASN A 251 5.47 19.11 5.61
CA ASN A 251 4.87 20.32 5.04
C ASN A 251 3.33 20.21 4.95
N ALA A 252 2.65 21.30 4.56
CA ALA A 252 1.18 21.35 4.50
C ALA A 252 0.56 20.20 3.69
N PHE A 253 1.13 19.87 2.52
CA PHE A 253 0.65 18.76 1.69
C PHE A 253 0.95 17.38 2.31
N GLN A 254 2.12 17.23 2.94
CA GLN A 254 2.54 15.99 3.61
C GLN A 254 1.71 15.70 4.88
N LYS A 255 1.18 16.72 5.56
CA LYS A 255 0.24 16.56 6.68
C LYS A 255 -1.08 15.88 6.27
N MET A 256 -1.45 16.00 5.00
CA MET A 256 -2.62 15.32 4.43
C MET A 256 -2.33 13.87 4.01
N SER A 257 -1.06 13.48 3.91
CA SER A 257 -0.68 12.12 3.51
C SER A 257 -0.91 11.13 4.65
N VAL A 258 -1.91 10.26 4.47
CA VAL A 258 -2.16 9.08 5.31
C VAL A 258 -0.96 8.14 5.33
N LYS A 259 -0.25 8.04 4.20
CA LYS A 259 0.94 7.19 4.05
C LYS A 259 2.02 7.50 5.09
N LEU A 260 2.24 8.78 5.40
CA LEU A 260 3.22 9.19 6.42
C LEU A 260 2.70 8.95 7.85
N ALA A 261 1.39 8.77 8.04
CA ALA A 261 0.79 8.63 9.36
C ALA A 261 0.66 7.18 9.85
N VAL A 262 0.28 6.22 8.97
CA VAL A 262 -0.20 4.89 9.45
C VAL A 262 0.12 3.67 8.58
N GLN A 263 0.84 3.80 7.47
CA GLN A 263 0.94 2.74 6.43
C GLN A 263 1.09 1.28 6.94
N ALA A 264 0.07 0.43 6.68
CA ALA A 264 -0.05 -0.97 7.12
C ALA A 264 0.82 -2.01 6.40
N SER A 265 1.37 -1.70 5.22
CA SER A 265 1.99 -2.72 4.35
C SER A 265 3.52 -2.73 4.38
N HIS A 266 4.15 -1.68 4.90
CA HIS A 266 5.60 -1.51 4.89
C HIS A 266 6.00 -0.59 6.05
N ALA A 267 7.01 -0.94 6.84
CA ALA A 267 7.60 -0.15 7.94
C ALA A 267 8.01 1.28 7.55
N ARG A 268 7.03 2.18 7.33
CA ARG A 268 7.14 3.49 6.67
C ARG A 268 6.33 4.57 7.40
N SER A 269 5.97 4.35 8.67
CA SER A 269 4.95 5.17 9.31
C SER A 269 5.35 5.64 10.70
N TYR A 270 4.85 6.83 11.05
CA TYR A 270 4.94 7.44 12.37
C TYR A 270 4.34 6.52 13.45
N VAL A 271 3.21 5.88 13.13
CA VAL A 271 2.55 4.89 13.97
C VAL A 271 2.78 3.51 13.33
N HIS A 272 3.86 2.83 13.71
CA HIS A 272 4.16 1.48 13.20
C HIS A 272 4.95 0.65 14.22
N GLU A 273 4.75 -0.67 14.20
CA GLU A 273 5.44 -1.60 15.11
C GLU A 273 6.97 -1.42 15.07
N SER A 274 7.57 -1.38 13.88
CA SER A 274 9.03 -1.19 13.74
C SER A 274 9.55 0.11 14.34
N THR A 275 8.74 1.17 14.40
CA THR A 275 9.12 2.44 15.04
C THR A 275 9.12 2.27 16.57
N ALA A 276 8.12 1.57 17.11
CA ALA A 276 8.07 1.22 18.54
C ALA A 276 9.23 0.29 18.94
N SER A 277 9.49 -0.79 18.18
CA SER A 277 10.59 -1.72 18.44
C SER A 277 11.95 -1.05 18.38
N ALA A 278 12.16 -0.11 17.46
CA ALA A 278 13.44 0.62 17.37
C ALA A 278 13.60 1.62 18.52
N MET A 279 12.53 2.30 18.92
CA MET A 279 12.53 3.18 20.09
C MET A 279 12.90 2.41 21.37
N GLU A 280 12.33 1.21 21.56
CA GLU A 280 12.68 0.33 22.67
C GLU A 280 14.12 -0.19 22.57
N PHE A 281 14.52 -0.66 21.39
CA PHE A 281 15.89 -1.13 21.16
C PHE A 281 16.93 -0.05 21.51
N TYR A 282 16.74 1.17 21.04
CA TYR A 282 17.66 2.27 21.34
C TYR A 282 17.54 2.75 22.78
N SER A 283 16.37 2.68 23.42
CA SER A 283 16.22 3.05 24.83
C SER A 283 17.02 2.17 25.80
N GLU A 284 17.40 0.97 25.38
CA GLU A 284 18.21 0.04 26.17
C GLU A 284 19.72 0.21 25.91
N GLN A 285 20.11 1.02 24.91
CA GLN A 285 21.52 1.29 24.61
C GLN A 285 22.05 2.40 25.51
N GLU A 286 23.26 2.22 26.05
CA GLU A 286 23.91 3.22 26.92
C GLU A 286 24.16 4.55 26.19
N ASP A 287 24.44 4.48 24.89
CA ASP A 287 24.75 5.63 24.04
C ASP A 287 23.53 6.51 23.73
N CYS A 288 22.31 6.02 23.93
CA CYS A 288 21.07 6.73 23.55
C CYS A 288 20.23 7.19 24.74
N LYS A 289 20.85 7.99 25.63
CA LYS A 289 20.20 8.51 26.85
C LYS A 289 18.89 9.28 26.59
N LYS A 290 18.75 9.91 25.41
CA LYS A 290 17.55 10.68 25.04
C LYS A 290 16.28 9.81 24.93
N LEU A 291 16.43 8.50 24.70
CA LEU A 291 15.30 7.58 24.54
C LEU A 291 14.99 6.73 25.79
N HIS A 292 15.76 6.82 26.88
CA HIS A 292 15.52 6.02 28.10
C HIS A 292 14.10 6.21 28.68
N GLY A 293 13.52 7.41 28.56
CA GLY A 293 12.15 7.72 29.01
C GLY A 293 11.03 7.41 27.99
N SER A 294 11.33 6.70 26.90
CA SER A 294 10.40 6.58 25.76
C SER A 294 9.40 5.43 25.83
N ALA A 295 9.42 4.61 26.89
CA ALA A 295 8.58 3.42 27.04
C ALA A 295 7.07 3.68 26.86
N ALA A 296 6.53 4.76 27.44
CA ALA A 296 5.13 5.13 27.24
C ALA A 296 4.83 5.49 25.77
N THR A 297 5.79 6.10 25.08
CA THR A 297 5.65 6.47 23.65
C THR A 297 5.74 5.25 22.74
N SER A 298 6.64 4.31 23.01
CA SER A 298 6.73 3.05 22.25
C SER A 298 5.46 2.21 22.42
N GLN A 299 4.97 2.07 23.66
CA GLN A 299 3.74 1.33 23.97
C GLN A 299 2.52 1.97 23.29
N PHE A 300 2.39 3.29 23.36
CA PHE A 300 1.32 4.02 22.66
C PHE A 300 1.36 3.80 21.14
N THR A 301 2.56 3.87 20.54
CA THR A 301 2.78 3.62 19.10
C THR A 301 2.34 2.22 18.71
N ARG A 302 2.69 1.21 19.52
CA ARG A 302 2.31 -0.19 19.31
C ARG A 302 0.81 -0.43 19.44
N THR A 303 0.17 0.14 20.46
CA THR A 303 -1.29 0.05 20.65
C THR A 303 -2.03 0.61 19.44
N LEU A 304 -1.62 1.79 18.98
CA LEU A 304 -2.21 2.40 17.78
C LEU A 304 -1.95 1.55 16.51
N ASN A 305 -0.75 0.99 16.33
CA ASN A 305 -0.48 0.10 15.19
C ASN A 305 -1.41 -1.12 15.18
N LYS A 306 -1.55 -1.80 16.33
CA LYS A 306 -2.44 -2.98 16.46
C LYS A 306 -3.89 -2.63 16.13
N LEU A 307 -4.37 -1.48 16.63
CA LEU A 307 -5.71 -0.98 16.33
C LEU A 307 -5.89 -0.69 14.83
N PHE A 308 -4.91 -0.02 14.20
CA PHE A 308 -4.99 0.28 12.77
C PHE A 308 -4.96 -0.97 11.90
N ASP A 309 -4.07 -1.92 12.20
CA ASP A 309 -3.97 -3.18 11.45
C ASP A 309 -5.29 -3.97 11.51
N CYS A 310 -5.98 -3.94 12.66
CA CYS A 310 -7.31 -4.53 12.81
C CYS A 310 -8.36 -3.79 11.96
N LEU A 311 -8.41 -2.47 12.02
CA LEU A 311 -9.37 -1.65 11.27
C LEU A 311 -9.08 -1.58 9.76
N ASN A 312 -7.89 -2.02 9.32
CA ASN A 312 -7.46 -1.96 7.92
C ASN A 312 -7.05 -3.33 7.36
N SER A 313 -7.71 -4.38 7.82
CA SER A 313 -7.50 -5.75 7.36
C SER A 313 -8.07 -5.96 5.95
N ARG A 314 -7.18 -6.02 4.94
CA ARG A 314 -7.54 -6.12 3.51
C ARG A 314 -7.22 -7.45 2.85
N ARG A 315 -6.63 -8.40 3.59
CA ARG A 315 -6.22 -9.70 3.05
C ARG A 315 -6.86 -10.81 3.86
N PRO A 316 -7.38 -11.88 3.20
CA PRO A 316 -7.94 -13.02 3.90
C PRO A 316 -6.99 -13.60 4.95
N ASP A 317 -5.69 -13.72 4.63
CA ASP A 317 -4.69 -14.29 5.54
C ASP A 317 -4.51 -13.50 6.85
N HIS A 318 -4.87 -12.20 6.86
CA HIS A 318 -4.79 -11.37 8.05
C HIS A 318 -5.95 -11.61 9.03
N VAL A 319 -7.08 -12.15 8.55
CA VAL A 319 -8.32 -12.28 9.34
C VAL A 319 -8.70 -13.74 9.53
N ARG A 320 -8.74 -14.53 8.45
CA ARG A 320 -9.28 -15.90 8.33
C ARG A 320 -8.80 -16.93 9.37
N PHE A 321 -7.67 -16.68 10.03
CA PHE A 321 -7.12 -17.60 11.03
C PHE A 321 -7.37 -17.13 12.47
N ASN A 322 -7.90 -15.91 12.67
CA ASN A 322 -7.87 -15.19 13.94
C ASN A 322 -9.06 -14.22 14.17
N GLU A 323 -10.25 -14.39 13.56
CA GLU A 323 -11.41 -13.50 13.79
C GLU A 323 -11.74 -13.26 15.28
N ALA A 324 -11.67 -14.30 16.11
CA ALA A 324 -11.91 -14.16 17.55
C ALA A 324 -10.89 -13.22 18.20
N GLN A 325 -9.62 -13.31 17.80
CA GLN A 325 -8.57 -12.41 18.25
C GLN A 325 -8.77 -10.99 17.70
N HIS A 326 -9.24 -10.86 16.46
CA HIS A 326 -9.54 -9.56 15.85
C HIS A 326 -10.66 -8.83 16.61
N ILE A 327 -11.76 -9.53 16.93
CA ILE A 327 -12.85 -8.99 17.76
C ILE A 327 -12.34 -8.66 19.17
N ALA A 328 -11.51 -9.51 19.77
CA ALA A 328 -10.93 -9.25 21.08
C ALA A 328 -10.09 -7.96 21.09
N VAL A 329 -9.21 -7.77 20.11
CA VAL A 329 -8.39 -6.54 19.99
C VAL A 329 -9.26 -5.29 19.84
N LEU A 330 -10.36 -5.36 19.08
CA LEU A 330 -11.31 -4.24 18.96
C LEU A 330 -12.00 -3.94 20.30
N LYS A 331 -12.45 -4.97 21.03
CA LYS A 331 -13.08 -4.83 22.36
C LYS A 331 -12.09 -4.28 23.40
N ASP A 332 -10.84 -4.73 23.39
CA ASP A 332 -9.78 -4.20 24.23
C ASP A 332 -9.49 -2.73 23.90
N SER A 333 -9.52 -2.37 22.61
CA SER A 333 -9.31 -0.99 22.16
C SER A 333 -10.45 -0.06 22.57
N ILE A 334 -11.69 -0.55 22.61
CA ILE A 334 -12.84 0.17 23.16
C ILE A 334 -12.61 0.45 24.65
N ALA A 335 -12.26 -0.58 25.43
CA ALA A 335 -11.99 -0.43 26.85
C ALA A 335 -10.83 0.54 27.12
N TRP A 336 -9.76 0.46 26.32
CA TRP A 336 -8.63 1.39 26.38
C TRP A 336 -9.05 2.84 26.11
N LEU A 337 -9.86 3.08 25.08
CA LEU A 337 -10.36 4.42 24.73
C LEU A 337 -11.25 5.00 25.84
N ASP A 338 -12.16 4.20 26.39
CA ASP A 338 -13.07 4.63 27.45
C ASP A 338 -12.34 4.89 28.77
N ASN A 339 -11.35 4.06 29.11
CA ASN A 339 -10.49 4.29 30.28
C ASN A 339 -9.69 5.58 30.15
N TRP A 340 -9.16 5.85 28.95
CA TRP A 340 -8.49 7.11 28.67
C TRP A 340 -9.44 8.32 28.78
N GLU A 341 -10.62 8.27 28.18
CA GLU A 341 -11.57 9.38 28.24
C GLU A 341 -12.03 9.66 29.68
N LYS A 342 -12.28 8.61 30.48
CA LYS A 342 -12.59 8.73 31.91
C LYS A 342 -11.45 9.40 32.66
N TYR A 343 -10.22 8.94 32.46
CA TYR A 343 -9.04 9.52 33.09
C TYR A 343 -8.90 11.01 32.77
N ILE A 344 -8.97 11.40 31.50
CA ILE A 344 -8.87 12.81 31.09
C ILE A 344 -9.94 13.68 31.75
N LYS A 345 -11.17 13.20 31.90
CA LYS A 345 -12.26 13.93 32.58
C LYS A 345 -12.02 14.13 34.08
N THR A 346 -11.19 13.31 34.72
CA THR A 346 -10.78 13.52 36.13
C THR A 346 -9.81 14.68 36.28
N LEU A 347 -9.11 15.06 35.22
CA LEU A 347 -8.13 16.15 35.24
C LEU A 347 -8.83 17.52 35.04
N PRO A 348 -8.35 18.58 35.71
CA PRO A 348 -8.80 19.95 35.43
C PRO A 348 -8.59 20.32 33.96
N THR A 349 -9.52 21.07 33.36
CA THR A 349 -9.53 21.43 31.94
C THR A 349 -8.19 22.01 31.45
N GLN A 350 -7.51 22.80 32.27
CA GLN A 350 -6.22 23.43 31.94
C GLN A 350 -5.07 22.41 31.84
N ARG A 351 -5.21 21.23 32.44
CA ARG A 351 -4.22 20.15 32.41
C ARG A 351 -4.57 19.04 31.41
N GLN A 352 -5.71 19.13 30.73
CA GLN A 352 -6.12 18.12 29.75
C GLN A 352 -5.31 18.26 28.46
N VAL A 353 -4.39 17.32 28.24
CA VAL A 353 -3.60 17.24 27.02
C VAL A 353 -3.97 15.95 26.28
N CYS A 354 -5.00 16.06 25.45
CA CYS A 354 -5.66 14.91 24.84
C CYS A 354 -5.00 14.49 23.52
N PHE A 355 -4.90 13.18 23.26
CA PHE A 355 -4.47 12.69 21.94
C PHE A 355 -5.58 12.73 20.88
N LEU A 356 -6.85 12.73 21.30
CA LEU A 356 -8.03 12.91 20.45
C LEU A 356 -8.82 14.15 20.88
N SER A 357 -9.37 14.88 19.90
CA SER A 357 -10.44 15.84 20.18
C SER A 357 -11.73 15.10 20.57
N LYS A 358 -12.67 15.77 21.24
CA LYS A 358 -13.99 15.18 21.59
C LYS A 358 -14.67 14.55 20.36
N GLN A 359 -14.64 15.25 19.23
CA GLN A 359 -15.21 14.79 17.95
C GLN A 359 -14.48 13.54 17.41
N THR A 360 -13.15 13.54 17.43
CA THR A 360 -12.37 12.41 16.92
C THR A 360 -12.47 11.19 17.84
N CYS A 361 -12.59 11.40 19.16
CA CYS A 361 -12.86 10.35 20.13
C CYS A 361 -14.22 9.69 19.85
N GLY A 362 -15.28 10.49 19.67
CA GLY A 362 -16.59 9.98 19.32
C GLY A 362 -16.59 9.20 18.00
N ALA A 363 -15.89 9.71 16.97
CA ALA A 363 -15.75 9.02 15.69
C ALA A 363 -15.01 7.67 15.81
N LEU A 364 -13.94 7.61 16.60
CA LEU A 364 -13.21 6.36 16.83
C LEU A 364 -14.05 5.35 17.61
N ARG A 365 -14.73 5.79 18.68
CA ARG A 365 -15.65 4.93 19.44
C ARG A 365 -16.76 4.37 18.54
N LEU A 366 -17.41 5.24 17.76
CA LEU A 366 -18.43 4.88 16.79
C LEU A 366 -17.91 3.77 15.86
N THR A 367 -16.76 4.02 15.22
CA THR A 367 -16.11 3.11 14.28
C THR A 367 -15.78 1.76 14.90
N LEU A 368 -15.23 1.75 16.12
CA LEU A 368 -14.89 0.55 16.85
C LEU A 368 -16.11 -0.33 17.14
N HIS A 369 -17.17 0.25 17.71
CA HIS A 369 -18.38 -0.50 18.03
C HIS A 369 -19.12 -0.94 16.77
N SER A 370 -19.23 -0.09 15.75
CA SER A 370 -19.81 -0.46 14.46
C SER A 370 -19.04 -1.61 13.80
N SER A 371 -17.71 -1.58 13.83
CA SER A 371 -16.89 -2.65 13.26
C SER A 371 -17.15 -3.98 13.96
N VAL A 372 -17.19 -4.01 15.29
CA VAL A 372 -17.50 -5.22 16.06
C VAL A 372 -18.88 -5.76 15.70
N ALA A 373 -19.91 -4.90 15.71
CA ALA A 373 -21.28 -5.31 15.40
C ALA A 373 -21.43 -5.81 13.95
N LEU A 374 -20.78 -5.15 12.99
CA LEU A 374 -20.74 -5.58 11.59
C LEU A 374 -20.08 -6.95 11.42
N ILE A 375 -18.93 -7.16 12.06
CA ILE A 375 -18.23 -8.45 11.99
C ILE A 375 -19.13 -9.54 12.55
N GLU A 376 -19.69 -9.36 13.76
CA GLU A 376 -20.55 -10.34 14.42
C GLU A 376 -21.81 -10.64 13.57
N SER A 377 -22.48 -9.62 13.03
CA SER A 377 -23.67 -9.77 12.17
C SER A 377 -23.40 -10.52 10.86
N LEU A 378 -22.28 -10.20 10.18
CA LEU A 378 -21.90 -10.87 8.95
C LEU A 378 -21.45 -12.32 9.20
N LEU A 379 -20.74 -12.59 10.30
CA LEU A 379 -20.40 -13.96 10.67
C LEU A 379 -21.65 -14.81 10.97
N LEU A 380 -22.63 -14.25 11.69
CA LEU A 380 -23.93 -14.90 11.93
C LEU A 380 -24.71 -15.15 10.64
N SER A 381 -24.58 -14.26 9.64
CA SER A 381 -25.16 -14.43 8.30
C SER A 381 -24.44 -15.49 7.44
N GLY A 382 -23.45 -16.20 8.00
CA GLY A 382 -22.76 -17.34 7.38
C GLY A 382 -21.48 -16.99 6.61
N PHE A 383 -20.98 -15.76 6.70
CA PHE A 383 -19.65 -15.39 6.15
C PHE A 383 -18.52 -16.00 7.00
N ARG A 384 -17.44 -16.42 6.33
CA ARG A 384 -16.30 -17.08 7.01
C ARG A 384 -15.34 -16.09 7.68
N TYR A 385 -15.23 -14.89 7.11
CA TYR A 385 -14.35 -13.82 7.54
C TYR A 385 -14.89 -12.49 7.03
N VAL A 386 -14.47 -11.39 7.66
CA VAL A 386 -14.86 -10.03 7.27
C VAL A 386 -13.60 -9.18 7.09
N LEU A 387 -13.44 -8.58 5.91
CA LEU A 387 -12.30 -7.69 5.62
C LEU A 387 -12.66 -6.26 6.01
N VAL A 388 -12.35 -5.86 7.24
CA VAL A 388 -12.76 -4.56 7.78
C VAL A 388 -12.14 -3.41 6.98
N GLY A 389 -10.96 -3.62 6.39
CA GLY A 389 -10.31 -2.62 5.55
C GLY A 389 -11.02 -2.32 4.23
N ASN A 390 -12.12 -3.02 3.90
CA ASN A 390 -13.01 -2.65 2.81
C ASN A 390 -13.99 -1.53 3.19
N PHE A 391 -14.29 -1.36 4.49
CA PHE A 391 -15.13 -0.29 5.04
C PHE A 391 -14.37 1.03 5.23
N GLY A 392 -13.70 1.49 4.18
CA GLY A 392 -12.84 2.69 4.23
C GLY A 392 -12.77 3.38 2.88
N GLN A 393 -12.54 4.69 2.86
CA GLN A 393 -12.85 5.54 1.70
C GLN A 393 -11.83 5.54 0.55
N ASP A 394 -10.77 4.73 0.67
CA ASP A 394 -9.70 4.60 -0.31
C ASP A 394 -10.16 4.42 -1.78
N PRO A 395 -11.17 3.60 -2.12
CA PRO A 395 -11.70 3.50 -3.47
C PRO A 395 -12.24 4.83 -4.01
N LEU A 396 -12.94 5.60 -3.17
CA LEU A 396 -13.53 6.89 -3.53
C LEU A 396 -12.46 7.97 -3.67
N GLU A 397 -11.49 8.01 -2.74
CA GLU A 397 -10.33 8.91 -2.86
C GLU A 397 -9.53 8.64 -4.14
N ARG A 398 -9.38 7.35 -4.51
CA ARG A 398 -8.71 6.95 -5.75
C ARG A 398 -9.48 7.44 -6.97
N PHE A 399 -10.81 7.34 -6.96
CA PHE A 399 -11.67 7.91 -8.00
C PHE A 399 -11.43 9.42 -8.13
N PHE A 400 -11.44 10.17 -7.02
CA PHE A 400 -11.10 11.60 -7.05
C PHE A 400 -9.69 11.86 -7.58
N GLY A 401 -8.72 11.02 -7.24
CA GLY A 401 -7.37 11.08 -7.78
C GLY A 401 -7.31 10.90 -9.30
N ILE A 402 -8.10 9.98 -9.86
CA ILE A 402 -8.24 9.79 -11.30
C ILE A 402 -8.88 11.02 -11.94
N VAL A 403 -9.97 11.53 -11.35
CA VAL A 403 -10.65 12.73 -11.88
C VAL A 403 -9.71 13.93 -11.92
N ARG A 404 -8.97 14.19 -10.83
CA ARG A 404 -7.97 15.28 -10.78
C ARG A 404 -6.86 15.08 -11.81
N HIS A 405 -6.45 13.83 -12.06
CA HIS A 405 -5.41 13.52 -13.04
C HIS A 405 -5.88 13.77 -14.48
N VAL A 406 -7.10 13.34 -14.82
CA VAL A 406 -7.69 13.55 -16.15
C VAL A 406 -7.94 15.05 -16.41
N ALA A 407 -8.24 15.82 -15.36
CA ALA A 407 -8.47 17.27 -15.48
C ALA A 407 -7.22 18.10 -15.82
N GLY A 408 -6.02 17.51 -15.84
CA GLY A 408 -4.79 18.20 -16.28
C GLY A 408 -4.15 19.11 -15.21
N ASP A 409 -3.25 19.98 -15.67
CA ASP A 409 -2.36 20.78 -14.82
C ASP A 409 -3.13 21.95 -14.18
N GLY A 410 -3.50 21.75 -12.91
CA GLY A 410 -4.39 22.63 -12.15
C GLY A 410 -5.14 21.91 -11.01
N GLY A 411 -5.21 20.57 -11.05
CA GLY A 411 -5.58 19.70 -9.93
C GLY A 411 -7.01 19.81 -9.39
N GLN A 412 -7.79 20.80 -9.83
CA GLN A 412 -9.18 21.04 -9.43
C GLN A 412 -10.06 21.20 -10.69
N PRO A 413 -10.89 20.19 -11.04
CA PRO A 413 -11.83 20.31 -12.15
C PRO A 413 -12.92 21.36 -11.84
N THR A 414 -13.50 21.94 -12.89
CA THR A 414 -14.80 22.62 -12.80
C THR A 414 -15.93 21.57 -12.73
N VAL A 415 -17.15 21.99 -12.36
CA VAL A 415 -18.31 21.08 -12.33
C VAL A 415 -18.55 20.42 -13.71
N GLN A 416 -18.43 21.20 -14.79
CA GLN A 416 -18.61 20.67 -16.15
C GLN A 416 -17.52 19.65 -16.51
N HIS A 417 -16.26 19.92 -16.15
CA HIS A 417 -15.18 18.96 -16.33
C HIS A 417 -15.43 17.69 -15.51
N PHE A 418 -15.90 17.83 -14.26
CA PHE A 418 -16.24 16.68 -13.44
C PHE A 418 -17.33 15.82 -14.08
N LEU A 419 -18.44 16.42 -14.54
CA LEU A 419 -19.52 15.68 -15.20
C LEU A 419 -19.05 14.97 -16.47
N PHE A 420 -18.22 15.63 -17.28
CA PHE A 420 -17.63 15.02 -18.47
C PHE A 420 -16.71 13.85 -18.12
N ILE A 421 -15.82 14.02 -17.15
CA ILE A 421 -14.88 12.98 -16.70
C ILE A 421 -15.64 11.81 -16.07
N TYR A 422 -16.64 12.09 -15.22
CA TYR A 422 -17.51 11.07 -14.62
C TYR A 422 -18.17 10.23 -15.71
N ARG A 423 -18.79 10.87 -16.71
CA ARG A 423 -19.40 10.18 -17.85
C ARG A 423 -18.40 9.34 -18.64
N MET A 424 -17.19 9.86 -18.87
CA MET A 424 -16.14 9.13 -19.55
C MET A 424 -15.68 7.90 -18.76
N LEU A 425 -15.51 8.03 -17.43
CA LEU A 425 -15.06 6.95 -16.55
C LEU A 425 -16.14 5.89 -16.33
N SER A 426 -17.42 6.25 -16.32
CA SER A 426 -18.54 5.30 -16.27
C SER A 426 -18.59 4.35 -17.47
N VAL A 427 -17.84 4.67 -18.54
CA VAL A 427 -17.92 4.03 -19.85
C VAL A 427 -16.59 3.42 -20.27
N ASN A 428 -15.47 4.06 -19.91
CA ASN A 428 -14.11 3.64 -20.26
C ASN A 428 -13.24 3.50 -19.00
N ASN A 429 -12.84 2.26 -18.69
CA ASN A 429 -11.97 1.94 -17.55
C ASN A 429 -10.46 2.11 -17.83
N LEU A 430 -10.08 3.13 -18.60
CA LEU A 430 -8.75 3.23 -19.23
C LEU A 430 -7.68 3.99 -18.42
N VAL A 431 -7.99 4.50 -17.23
CA VAL A 431 -7.09 5.45 -16.54
C VAL A 431 -6.59 4.92 -15.20
N ARG A 432 -5.26 4.89 -15.03
CA ARG A 432 -4.61 4.57 -13.76
C ARG A 432 -4.51 5.83 -12.87
N PRO A 433 -4.64 5.68 -11.54
CA PRO A 433 -4.36 6.77 -10.62
C PRO A 433 -2.85 7.14 -10.65
N PRO A 434 -2.49 8.40 -10.35
CA PRO A 434 -1.10 8.85 -10.35
C PRO A 434 -0.26 8.13 -9.28
N LYS A 435 1.02 7.83 -9.61
CA LYS A 435 2.00 7.14 -8.72
C LYS A 435 2.24 7.80 -7.34
N ARG A 436 1.73 9.02 -7.13
CA ARG A 436 1.87 9.82 -5.90
C ARG A 436 0.55 10.03 -5.13
N ALA A 437 -0.55 9.40 -5.55
CA ALA A 437 -1.81 9.45 -4.81
C ALA A 437 -1.64 8.82 -3.40
N SER A 438 -2.43 9.29 -2.44
CA SER A 438 -2.39 8.88 -1.03
C SER A 438 -2.73 7.41 -0.77
N VAL A 439 -3.25 6.70 -1.78
CA VAL A 439 -3.85 5.37 -1.67
C VAL A 439 -2.86 4.29 -2.14
N GLU A 440 -2.70 3.21 -1.36
CA GLU A 440 -1.94 2.02 -1.78
C GLU A 440 -2.86 0.87 -2.24
N GLY A 441 -2.44 0.21 -3.31
CA GLY A 441 -3.08 -0.98 -3.89
C GLY A 441 -2.92 -1.00 -5.40
N ASP A 442 -2.59 -2.17 -5.98
CA ASP A 442 -3.02 -2.44 -7.36
C ASP A 442 -4.55 -2.26 -7.32
N GLY A 443 -5.10 -1.41 -8.21
CA GLY A 443 -6.53 -1.09 -8.21
C GLY A 443 -7.41 -2.35 -8.32
N PRO A 444 -8.75 -2.23 -8.23
CA PRO A 444 -9.58 -3.32 -8.72
C PRO A 444 -9.07 -3.64 -10.14
N GLN A 445 -8.73 -4.91 -10.40
CA GLN A 445 -8.24 -5.33 -11.71
C GLN A 445 -9.38 -5.20 -12.72
N LEU A 446 -9.67 -3.98 -13.14
CA LEU A 446 -10.48 -3.72 -14.31
C LEU A 446 -9.57 -3.90 -15.52
N LEU A 447 -9.55 -5.16 -15.97
CA LEU A 447 -9.12 -5.67 -17.27
C LEU A 447 -7.67 -5.33 -17.70
N LEU A 448 -6.84 -6.39 -17.66
CA LEU A 448 -5.65 -6.65 -18.48
C LEU A 448 -4.56 -5.57 -18.51
N LYS A 449 -3.44 -5.84 -17.81
CA LYS A 449 -2.17 -5.12 -17.96
C LYS A 449 -1.60 -5.35 -19.38
N LEU A 450 -1.76 -4.38 -20.28
CA LEU A 450 -1.09 -4.33 -21.61
C LEU A 450 0.45 -4.21 -21.55
N GLN A 451 1.06 -4.16 -20.36
CA GLN A 451 2.51 -4.03 -20.20
C GLN A 451 3.29 -5.34 -20.43
N GLY A 452 2.63 -6.50 -20.45
CA GLY A 452 3.29 -7.80 -20.65
C GLY A 452 3.73 -8.13 -22.07
N LEU A 453 3.58 -7.21 -23.03
CA LEU A 453 3.95 -7.43 -24.45
C LEU A 453 5.32 -6.84 -24.83
N PHE A 454 5.99 -6.11 -23.92
CA PHE A 454 7.25 -5.43 -24.21
C PHE A 454 8.43 -5.80 -23.30
N ASP A 455 8.30 -6.84 -22.48
CA ASP A 455 9.46 -7.39 -21.77
C ASP A 455 10.33 -8.18 -22.74
N LYS A 456 11.19 -7.45 -23.48
CA LYS A 456 12.35 -8.05 -24.12
C LYS A 456 13.25 -8.59 -23.00
N GLY A 457 13.32 -9.91 -22.88
CA GLY A 457 14.27 -10.59 -22.00
C GLY A 457 15.68 -10.08 -22.32
N LYS A 458 16.30 -9.38 -21.37
CA LYS A 458 17.72 -9.08 -21.46
C LYS A 458 18.50 -10.35 -21.14
N PRO A 459 19.49 -10.76 -21.96
CA PRO A 459 20.42 -11.80 -21.57
C PRO A 459 21.32 -11.23 -20.47
N ALA A 460 21.34 -11.88 -19.31
CA ALA A 460 22.25 -11.55 -18.22
C ALA A 460 23.48 -12.46 -18.32
N SER A 461 24.60 -11.97 -18.87
CA SER A 461 25.90 -12.41 -18.38
C SER A 461 26.06 -11.73 -17.02
N SER A 462 25.85 -12.47 -15.94
CA SER A 462 25.58 -11.86 -14.64
C SER A 462 26.89 -11.42 -13.98
N GLN A 463 26.91 -10.24 -13.35
CA GLN A 463 28.06 -9.76 -12.55
C GLN A 463 28.47 -10.75 -11.45
N ILE A 464 27.58 -11.70 -11.12
CA ILE A 464 27.78 -12.78 -10.16
C ILE A 464 28.78 -13.80 -10.73
N ASP A 465 28.70 -14.14 -12.01
CA ASP A 465 29.60 -15.11 -12.65
C ASP A 465 31.05 -14.61 -12.63
N MET A 466 31.25 -13.31 -12.85
CA MET A 466 32.57 -12.66 -12.75
C MET A 466 33.09 -12.65 -11.30
N LEU A 467 32.24 -12.39 -10.32
CA LEU A 467 32.61 -12.45 -8.90
C LEU A 467 32.98 -13.86 -8.47
N ALA A 468 32.24 -14.88 -8.94
CA ALA A 468 32.54 -16.26 -8.63
C ALA A 468 33.95 -16.65 -9.11
N VAL A 469 34.35 -16.23 -10.32
CA VAL A 469 35.72 -16.45 -10.80
C VAL A 469 36.75 -15.78 -9.89
N LEU A 470 36.52 -14.54 -9.46
CA LEU A 470 37.46 -13.81 -8.59
C LEU A 470 37.58 -14.42 -7.18
N PHE A 471 36.49 -14.97 -6.65
CA PHE A 471 36.49 -15.62 -5.34
C PHE A 471 37.12 -17.02 -5.36
N ASP A 472 37.13 -17.70 -6.51
CA ASP A 472 37.76 -19.02 -6.67
C ASP A 472 39.26 -18.97 -6.35
N ASP A 473 39.93 -17.87 -6.70
CA ASP A 473 41.36 -17.65 -6.45
C ASP A 473 41.69 -17.27 -4.99
N VAL A 474 40.69 -16.87 -4.20
CA VAL A 474 40.87 -16.25 -2.86
C VAL A 474 40.31 -17.11 -1.72
N LEU A 475 39.26 -17.88 -1.98
CA LEU A 475 38.61 -18.71 -0.97
C LEU A 475 39.35 -20.04 -0.81
N GLU A 476 39.62 -20.43 0.44
CA GLU A 476 40.19 -21.74 0.75
C GLU A 476 39.07 -22.81 0.79
N GLU A 477 39.40 -24.08 0.49
CA GLU A 477 38.41 -25.16 0.59
C GLU A 477 37.78 -25.19 2.00
N PRO A 478 36.46 -25.42 2.10
CA PRO A 478 35.78 -25.36 3.39
C PRO A 478 36.30 -26.46 4.31
N GLY A 479 37.10 -26.06 5.31
CA GLY A 479 37.51 -26.92 6.42
C GLY A 479 36.31 -27.52 7.14
N GLU A 480 36.46 -28.69 7.74
CA GLU A 480 35.41 -29.32 8.55
C GLU A 480 34.92 -28.32 9.61
N ALA A 481 33.60 -28.18 9.73
CA ALA A 481 32.96 -27.20 10.59
C ALA A 481 33.52 -27.29 12.02
N VAL A 482 34.39 -26.34 12.38
CA VAL A 482 34.89 -26.22 13.73
C VAL A 482 33.74 -25.71 14.59
N ASN A 483 33.16 -26.62 15.36
CA ASN A 483 32.24 -26.28 16.43
C ASN A 483 32.93 -25.32 17.41
N ASN A 484 32.21 -24.25 17.71
CA ASN A 484 32.30 -23.45 18.93
C ASN A 484 33.62 -22.69 19.18
N ALA A 485 33.65 -21.43 18.77
CA ALA A 485 34.04 -20.39 19.71
C ALA A 485 32.74 -19.77 20.25
N SER A 486 32.42 -20.07 21.51
CA SER A 486 31.47 -19.26 22.28
C SER A 486 32.03 -17.84 22.28
N VAL A 487 31.46 -16.97 21.47
CA VAL A 487 31.71 -15.54 21.58
C VAL A 487 31.23 -15.17 22.99
N PRO A 488 32.09 -14.61 23.86
CA PRO A 488 31.67 -14.18 25.18
C PRO A 488 30.49 -13.23 25.04
N ASP A 489 29.65 -13.20 26.07
CA ASP A 489 28.46 -12.37 26.23
C ASP A 489 28.82 -10.86 26.28
N VAL A 490 29.44 -10.37 25.21
CA VAL A 490 29.75 -8.97 24.98
C VAL A 490 28.47 -8.37 24.42
N THR A 491 27.93 -7.39 25.13
CA THR A 491 26.88 -6.51 24.63
C THR A 491 27.28 -6.03 23.23
N LEU A 492 26.63 -6.59 22.21
CA LEU A 492 26.92 -6.25 20.82
C LEU A 492 26.62 -4.78 20.61
N SER A 493 27.50 -4.09 19.88
CA SER A 493 27.27 -2.69 19.56
C SER A 493 25.95 -2.52 18.79
N THR A 494 25.35 -1.33 18.88
CA THR A 494 24.14 -0.96 18.12
C THR A 494 24.26 -1.32 16.64
N LYS A 495 25.42 -1.05 16.04
CA LYS A 495 25.70 -1.37 14.62
C LYS A 495 25.66 -2.88 14.35
N GLU A 496 26.24 -3.68 15.23
CA GLU A 496 26.28 -5.14 15.08
C GLU A 496 24.88 -5.77 15.19
N CYS A 497 24.03 -5.28 16.10
CA CYS A 497 22.64 -5.70 16.20
C CYS A 497 21.83 -5.38 14.93
N ILE A 498 22.10 -4.24 14.28
CA ILE A 498 21.45 -3.89 13.00
C ILE A 498 21.98 -4.73 11.85
N LEU A 499 23.29 -5.01 11.82
CA LEU A 499 23.91 -5.89 10.83
C LEU A 499 23.36 -7.32 10.94
N ASP A 500 23.16 -7.81 12.16
CA ASP A 500 22.57 -9.13 12.44
C ASP A 500 21.11 -9.23 11.94
N TYR A 501 20.32 -8.16 12.15
CA TYR A 501 18.98 -8.06 11.58
C TYR A 501 18.98 -8.03 10.04
N LEU A 502 19.97 -7.36 9.41
CA LEU A 502 20.12 -7.39 7.95
C LEU A 502 20.57 -8.75 7.43
N ALA A 503 21.46 -9.43 8.14
CA ALA A 503 21.87 -10.79 7.84
C ALA A 503 20.67 -11.76 7.89
N SER A 504 19.76 -11.58 8.84
CA SER A 504 18.49 -12.32 8.88
C SER A 504 17.64 -12.12 7.62
N TYR A 505 17.69 -10.93 7.01
CA TYR A 505 17.03 -10.66 5.73
C TYR A 505 17.75 -11.32 4.54
N VAL A 506 19.08 -11.37 4.55
CA VAL A 506 19.90 -12.14 3.58
C VAL A 506 19.50 -13.61 3.64
N VAL A 507 19.49 -14.21 4.82
CA VAL A 507 19.04 -15.59 5.06
C VAL A 507 17.65 -15.84 4.49
N LYS A 508 16.69 -14.95 4.77
CA LYS A 508 15.33 -15.05 4.22
C LYS A 508 15.31 -14.98 2.69
N LYS A 509 16.12 -14.10 2.09
CA LYS A 509 16.18 -13.96 0.63
C LYS A 509 16.74 -15.21 -0.05
N PHE A 510 17.74 -15.84 0.58
CA PHE A 510 18.43 -17.02 0.08
C PHE A 510 17.76 -18.34 0.52
N SER A 511 16.72 -18.28 1.35
CA SER A 511 15.93 -19.46 1.74
C SER A 511 15.21 -20.16 0.58
N THR A 512 15.11 -19.50 -0.59
CA THR A 512 14.52 -20.04 -1.82
C THR A 512 15.55 -20.67 -2.77
N ILE A 513 16.83 -20.74 -2.39
CA ILE A 513 17.84 -21.48 -3.16
C ILE A 513 17.49 -22.98 -3.12
N SER A 514 17.75 -23.68 -4.23
CA SER A 514 17.51 -25.12 -4.38
C SER A 514 18.35 -26.00 -3.45
N CYS A 515 19.57 -25.59 -3.09
CA CYS A 515 20.48 -26.33 -2.22
C CYS A 515 20.20 -26.08 -0.73
N THR A 516 19.73 -27.12 -0.03
CA THR A 516 19.43 -27.09 1.42
C THR A 516 20.66 -26.92 2.29
N ASP A 517 21.80 -27.49 1.89
CA ASP A 517 23.04 -27.44 2.66
C ASP A 517 23.62 -26.03 2.70
N CYS A 518 23.55 -25.30 1.57
CA CYS A 518 23.93 -23.88 1.52
C CYS A 518 23.05 -23.04 2.46
N VAL A 519 21.73 -23.28 2.45
CA VAL A 519 20.81 -22.60 3.38
C VAL A 519 21.14 -22.95 4.84
N GLY A 520 21.60 -24.18 5.10
CA GLY A 520 22.11 -24.62 6.40
C GLY A 520 23.32 -23.79 6.86
N THR A 521 24.29 -23.53 5.98
CA THR A 521 25.47 -22.71 6.34
C THR A 521 25.14 -21.25 6.66
N LEU A 522 24.02 -20.72 6.14
CA LEU A 522 23.58 -19.34 6.37
C LEU A 522 22.83 -19.16 7.70
N LYS A 523 22.31 -20.24 8.29
CA LYS A 523 21.44 -20.20 9.47
C LYS A 523 22.12 -20.83 10.67
N SER A 524 21.87 -20.29 11.86
CA SER A 524 22.19 -20.99 13.11
C SER A 524 20.91 -21.51 13.77
N GLN A 525 20.99 -22.72 14.32
CA GLN A 525 19.97 -23.28 15.21
C GLN A 525 20.34 -23.13 16.70
N THR A 526 21.61 -22.84 17.00
CA THR A 526 22.16 -22.82 18.36
C THR A 526 22.39 -21.42 18.91
N ARG A 527 22.38 -20.40 18.05
CA ARG A 527 22.63 -19.02 18.45
C ARG A 527 21.35 -18.33 18.91
N GLU A 528 21.42 -17.67 20.06
CA GLU A 528 20.34 -16.81 20.54
C GLU A 528 20.17 -15.57 19.65
N PRO A 529 18.93 -15.17 19.34
CA PRO A 529 18.65 -13.97 18.55
C PRO A 529 19.11 -12.71 19.30
N THR A 530 19.68 -11.74 18.58
CA THR A 530 20.03 -10.43 19.15
C THR A 530 18.81 -9.60 19.52
N ASP A 531 18.98 -8.61 20.40
CA ASP A 531 17.91 -7.75 20.93
C ASP A 531 17.01 -7.16 19.83
N LEU A 532 17.60 -6.70 18.72
CA LEU A 532 16.83 -6.13 17.61
C LEU A 532 16.02 -7.19 16.86
N ILE A 533 16.55 -8.41 16.70
CA ILE A 533 15.82 -9.54 16.13
C ILE A 533 14.68 -9.93 17.07
N GLN A 534 14.93 -10.06 18.37
CA GLN A 534 13.91 -10.40 19.37
C GLN A 534 12.76 -9.38 19.34
N LYS A 535 13.07 -8.08 19.36
CA LYS A 535 12.05 -7.01 19.39
C LYS A 535 11.27 -6.85 18.08
N LYS A 536 11.82 -7.30 16.94
CA LYS A 536 11.15 -7.19 15.62
C LYS A 536 10.56 -8.49 15.11
N SER A 537 10.99 -9.63 15.62
CA SER A 537 10.50 -10.92 15.17
C SER A 537 9.06 -11.11 15.61
N ARG A 538 8.24 -11.59 14.67
CA ARG A 538 6.90 -12.13 14.94
C ARG A 538 6.93 -13.67 14.92
N GLY A 539 8.09 -14.28 15.18
CA GLY A 539 8.33 -15.72 15.09
C GLY A 539 8.80 -16.24 13.73
N PHE A 540 8.99 -15.36 12.74
CA PHE A 540 9.35 -15.76 11.35
C PHE A 540 10.74 -15.30 10.90
N LEU A 541 11.45 -14.48 11.71
CA LEU A 541 12.83 -14.09 11.40
C LEU A 541 13.77 -15.23 11.76
N GLN A 542 14.71 -15.52 10.86
CA GLN A 542 15.69 -16.60 11.02
C GLN A 542 17.01 -16.02 11.53
N VAL A 543 17.63 -16.69 12.50
CA VAL A 543 18.91 -16.28 13.08
C VAL A 543 20.05 -16.66 12.13
N PRO A 544 20.91 -15.72 11.73
CA PRO A 544 22.04 -15.99 10.84
C PRO A 544 23.16 -16.76 11.55
N SER A 545 23.98 -17.47 10.78
CA SER A 545 25.19 -18.15 11.29
C SER A 545 26.29 -17.16 11.66
N SER A 546 27.21 -17.57 12.54
CA SER A 546 28.41 -16.80 12.88
C SER A 546 29.30 -16.55 11.66
N GLN A 547 29.40 -17.54 10.78
CA GLN A 547 30.16 -17.47 9.54
C GLN A 547 29.59 -16.40 8.59
N LEU A 548 28.26 -16.39 8.40
CA LEU A 548 27.60 -15.34 7.61
C LEU A 548 27.81 -13.95 8.20
N LEU A 549 27.75 -13.81 9.52
CA LEU A 549 28.02 -12.50 10.13
C LEU A 549 29.48 -12.06 9.97
N SER A 550 30.44 -12.99 10.06
CA SER A 550 31.85 -12.68 9.81
C SER A 550 32.04 -12.11 8.39
N LEU A 551 31.44 -12.79 7.40
CA LEU A 551 31.46 -12.34 6.01
C LEU A 551 30.88 -10.93 5.86
N LEU A 552 29.68 -10.70 6.41
CA LEU A 552 28.99 -9.42 6.28
C LEU A 552 29.70 -8.29 7.05
N ARG A 553 30.38 -8.59 8.17
CA ARG A 553 31.19 -7.62 8.91
C ARG A 553 32.38 -7.12 8.08
N ILE A 554 33.06 -8.03 7.37
CA ILE A 554 34.18 -7.68 6.49
C ILE A 554 33.67 -6.77 5.37
N VAL A 555 32.60 -7.19 4.68
CA VAL A 555 32.03 -6.41 3.58
C VAL A 555 31.51 -5.05 4.04
N GLU A 556 30.83 -4.97 5.19
CA GLU A 556 30.33 -3.70 5.73
C GLU A 556 31.46 -2.74 6.11
N GLY A 557 32.58 -3.24 6.66
CA GLY A 557 33.74 -2.41 6.98
C GLY A 557 34.29 -1.67 5.76
N HIS A 558 34.46 -2.39 4.65
CA HIS A 558 34.92 -1.82 3.38
C HIS A 558 33.89 -0.88 2.74
N VAL A 559 32.60 -1.19 2.87
CA VAL A 559 31.52 -0.28 2.44
C VAL A 559 31.59 1.02 3.23
N GLU A 560 31.73 0.98 4.55
CA GLU A 560 31.79 2.17 5.39
C GLU A 560 33.02 3.03 5.01
N GLU A 561 34.21 2.43 4.97
CA GLU A 561 35.46 3.13 4.62
C GLU A 561 35.38 3.85 3.26
N LEU A 562 34.94 3.14 2.22
CA LEU A 562 34.96 3.66 0.84
C LEU A 562 33.78 4.58 0.51
N THR A 563 32.75 4.63 1.35
CA THR A 563 31.56 5.47 1.13
C THR A 563 31.54 6.74 1.98
N VAL A 564 32.47 6.93 2.92
CA VAL A 564 32.53 8.14 3.78
C VAL A 564 32.85 9.40 2.98
N ASP A 565 33.81 9.38 2.03
CA ASP A 565 34.37 10.62 1.46
C ASP A 565 34.30 10.83 -0.06
N THR A 566 33.62 9.98 -0.83
CA THR A 566 33.57 10.16 -2.29
C THR A 566 32.21 10.63 -2.81
N VAL A 567 32.23 11.61 -3.72
CA VAL A 567 31.18 11.76 -4.74
C VAL A 567 31.11 10.39 -5.42
N ALA A 568 29.93 9.80 -5.54
CA ALA A 568 29.76 8.46 -6.11
C ALA A 568 30.45 8.36 -7.48
N CYS A 569 31.69 7.86 -7.49
CA CYS A 569 32.43 7.57 -8.71
C CYS A 569 31.78 6.35 -9.39
N ALA A 570 31.92 6.24 -10.71
CA ALA A 570 31.34 5.14 -11.47
C ALA A 570 31.79 3.75 -10.95
N ASP A 571 32.95 3.69 -10.30
CA ASP A 571 33.66 2.45 -9.96
C ASP A 571 33.61 2.06 -8.46
N VAL A 572 32.80 2.73 -7.64
CA VAL A 572 32.72 2.44 -6.18
C VAL A 572 32.43 0.96 -5.90
N TYR A 573 31.59 0.33 -6.73
CA TYR A 573 31.31 -1.10 -6.59
C TYR A 573 32.56 -1.97 -6.80
N ALA A 574 33.34 -1.69 -7.86
CA ALA A 574 34.54 -2.44 -8.19
C ALA A 574 35.61 -2.24 -7.09
N ASN A 575 35.82 -1.00 -6.66
CA ASN A 575 36.78 -0.70 -5.60
C ASN A 575 36.46 -1.43 -4.29
N ILE A 576 35.19 -1.53 -3.89
CA ILE A 576 34.81 -2.29 -2.69
C ILE A 576 35.07 -3.79 -2.89
N VAL A 577 34.75 -4.34 -4.06
CA VAL A 577 35.02 -5.74 -4.37
C VAL A 577 36.53 -6.03 -4.30
N ASP A 578 37.35 -5.17 -4.90
CA ASP A 578 38.82 -5.32 -4.88
C ASP A 578 39.36 -5.31 -3.44
N GLN A 579 38.91 -4.38 -2.59
CA GLN A 579 39.33 -4.35 -1.18
C GLN A 579 38.84 -5.57 -0.39
N VAL A 580 37.63 -6.06 -0.67
CA VAL A 580 37.11 -7.29 -0.06
C VAL A 580 37.94 -8.51 -0.45
N LEU A 581 38.38 -8.60 -1.71
CA LEU A 581 39.23 -9.70 -2.20
C LEU A 581 40.65 -9.64 -1.62
N LEU A 582 41.16 -8.44 -1.33
CA LEU A 582 42.46 -8.24 -0.69
C LEU A 582 42.44 -8.51 0.83
N ASP A 583 41.25 -8.58 1.44
CA ASP A 583 41.11 -8.80 2.87
C ASP A 583 41.34 -10.27 3.24
N ARG A 584 42.46 -10.55 3.92
CA ARG A 584 42.83 -11.92 4.33
C ARG A 584 41.78 -12.63 5.18
N ARG A 585 40.87 -11.90 5.82
CA ARG A 585 39.79 -12.49 6.64
C ARG A 585 38.70 -13.13 5.78
N ILE A 586 38.61 -12.80 4.50
CA ILE A 586 37.57 -13.31 3.61
C ILE A 586 37.73 -14.82 3.34
N ALA A 587 38.98 -15.30 3.31
CA ALA A 587 39.33 -16.69 3.02
C ALA A 587 38.68 -17.69 4.00
N SER A 588 38.54 -17.30 5.27
CA SER A 588 37.91 -18.13 6.32
C SER A 588 36.43 -17.78 6.59
N ALA A 589 35.89 -16.74 5.95
CA ALA A 589 34.54 -16.24 6.18
C ALA A 589 33.52 -16.66 5.10
N GLY A 590 33.93 -17.35 4.04
CA GLY A 590 33.03 -17.79 2.97
C GLY A 590 31.88 -18.68 3.46
N VAL A 591 30.78 -18.71 2.72
CA VAL A 591 29.55 -19.45 3.04
C VAL A 591 29.09 -20.30 1.86
N GLY A 592 28.52 -21.47 2.14
CA GLY A 592 28.04 -22.41 1.13
C GLY A 592 28.54 -23.83 1.39
N CYS A 593 27.90 -24.82 0.75
CA CYS A 593 28.36 -26.20 0.84
C CYS A 593 29.57 -26.45 -0.07
N ARG A 594 30.26 -27.60 0.08
CA ARG A 594 31.47 -27.95 -0.70
C ARG A 594 31.33 -27.73 -2.22
N LEU A 595 30.15 -27.97 -2.79
CA LEU A 595 29.89 -27.84 -4.24
C LEU A 595 29.56 -26.42 -4.70
N HIS A 596 29.10 -25.55 -3.79
CA HIS A 596 28.61 -24.21 -4.12
C HIS A 596 29.27 -23.12 -3.28
N TYR A 597 30.42 -23.39 -2.67
CA TYR A 597 31.08 -22.52 -1.70
C TYR A 597 31.39 -21.14 -2.30
N VAL A 598 32.07 -21.14 -3.43
CA VAL A 598 32.46 -19.92 -4.17
C VAL A 598 31.22 -19.20 -4.73
N GLY A 599 30.33 -19.94 -5.41
CA GLY A 599 29.12 -19.36 -6.02
C GLY A 599 28.18 -18.73 -4.99
N THR A 600 27.93 -19.42 -3.87
CA THR A 600 27.05 -18.92 -2.79
C THR A 600 27.66 -17.71 -2.10
N THR A 601 28.97 -17.74 -1.82
CA THR A 601 29.69 -16.59 -1.24
C THR A 601 29.60 -15.37 -2.16
N ALA A 602 29.90 -15.54 -3.46
CA ALA A 602 29.81 -14.48 -4.45
C ALA A 602 28.40 -13.89 -4.56
N GLU A 603 27.36 -14.73 -4.59
CA GLU A 603 25.96 -14.29 -4.62
C GLU A 603 25.58 -13.48 -3.37
N VAL A 604 25.97 -13.95 -2.19
CA VAL A 604 25.70 -13.27 -0.91
C VAL A 604 26.39 -11.92 -0.85
N VAL A 605 27.68 -11.85 -1.19
CA VAL A 605 28.46 -10.60 -1.22
C VAL A 605 27.86 -9.64 -2.24
N HIS A 606 27.58 -10.10 -3.46
CA HIS A 606 26.97 -9.28 -4.51
C HIS A 606 25.61 -8.69 -4.07
N PHE A 607 24.75 -9.53 -3.49
CA PHE A 607 23.44 -9.10 -3.00
C PHE A 607 23.56 -8.08 -1.88
N PHE A 608 24.42 -8.34 -0.90
CA PHE A 608 24.62 -7.45 0.25
C PHE A 608 25.18 -6.09 -0.18
N LEU A 609 26.22 -6.07 -1.03
CA LEU A 609 26.79 -4.86 -1.60
C LEU A 609 25.74 -4.03 -2.35
N ARG A 610 24.92 -4.67 -3.19
CA ARG A 610 23.82 -3.97 -3.89
C ARG A 610 22.81 -3.37 -2.94
N CYS A 611 22.45 -4.09 -1.87
CA CYS A 611 21.56 -3.57 -0.84
C CYS A 611 22.16 -2.35 -0.14
N ARG A 612 23.43 -2.41 0.28
CA ARG A 612 24.11 -1.31 0.98
C ARG A 612 24.33 -0.10 0.10
N LEU A 613 24.82 -0.27 -1.13
CA LEU A 613 24.97 0.84 -2.08
C LEU A 613 23.64 1.50 -2.44
N HIS A 614 22.55 0.71 -2.50
CA HIS A 614 21.21 1.27 -2.67
C HIS A 614 20.79 2.12 -1.45
N PHE A 615 21.06 1.66 -0.23
CA PHE A 615 20.78 2.43 0.98
C PHE A 615 21.59 3.73 1.03
N TYR A 616 22.89 3.63 0.79
CA TYR A 616 23.80 4.78 0.73
C TYR A 616 23.36 5.82 -0.32
N THR A 617 23.13 5.37 -1.55
CA THR A 617 22.72 6.24 -2.66
C THR A 617 21.37 6.90 -2.37
N ARG A 618 20.46 6.19 -1.71
CA ARG A 618 19.17 6.75 -1.29
C ARG A 618 19.36 7.84 -0.23
N GLU A 619 20.27 7.68 0.72
CA GLU A 619 20.59 8.71 1.72
C GLU A 619 21.27 9.93 1.10
N LYS A 620 22.31 9.77 0.28
CA LYS A 620 22.95 10.90 -0.41
C LYS A 620 21.96 11.66 -1.29
N ASN A 621 21.12 10.96 -2.06
CA ASN A 621 20.07 11.61 -2.85
C ASN A 621 19.06 12.41 -2.01
N LYS A 622 18.78 11.99 -0.77
CA LYS A 622 17.92 12.77 0.15
C LYS A 622 18.63 14.06 0.57
N LEU A 623 19.91 13.98 0.95
CA LEU A 623 20.73 15.13 1.34
C LEU A 623 20.83 16.14 0.19
N THR A 624 21.20 15.70 -1.02
CA THR A 624 21.30 16.56 -2.20
C THR A 624 19.97 17.24 -2.54
N ARG A 625 18.84 16.54 -2.40
CA ARG A 625 17.50 17.12 -2.61
C ARG A 625 17.15 18.16 -1.53
N ALA A 626 17.59 17.98 -0.30
CA ALA A 626 17.41 18.95 0.77
C ALA A 626 18.24 20.22 0.49
N THR A 627 19.52 20.08 0.12
CA THR A 627 20.39 21.21 -0.24
C THR A 627 19.87 21.98 -1.45
N ARG A 628 19.43 21.28 -2.52
CA ARG A 628 18.81 21.93 -3.69
C ARG A 628 17.53 22.69 -3.36
N ARG A 629 16.74 22.23 -2.38
CA ARG A 629 15.53 22.93 -1.92
C ARG A 629 15.87 24.16 -1.07
N ALA A 630 16.94 24.10 -0.27
CA ALA A 630 17.42 25.24 0.50
C ALA A 630 18.02 26.35 -0.39
N ASN A 631 18.68 25.96 -1.49
CA ASN A 631 19.33 26.90 -2.43
C ASN A 631 18.42 27.35 -3.59
N CYS A 632 17.14 26.98 -3.59
CA CYS A 632 16.20 27.45 -4.60
C CYS A 632 15.66 28.82 -4.15
N PRO A 633 15.94 29.93 -4.85
CA PRO A 633 15.38 31.22 -4.49
C PRO A 633 13.85 31.13 -4.51
N ALA A 634 13.21 31.68 -3.48
CA ALA A 634 11.76 31.77 -3.37
C ALA A 634 11.21 32.64 -4.51
N ASN A 635 11.02 32.06 -5.69
CA ASN A 635 10.36 32.74 -6.80
C ASN A 635 8.85 32.62 -6.60
N GLY A 636 8.23 33.70 -6.13
CA GLY A 636 6.78 33.86 -6.10
C GLY A 636 6.28 34.75 -4.97
N GLY A 637 6.52 36.05 -5.05
CA GLY A 637 5.94 37.02 -4.12
C GLY A 637 6.05 38.46 -4.61
N ASN A 638 4.98 38.93 -5.25
CA ASN A 638 4.58 40.34 -5.46
C ASN A 638 5.57 41.30 -6.16
N LYS A 639 5.35 41.50 -7.47
CA LYS A 639 5.52 42.85 -8.03
C LYS A 639 4.30 43.69 -7.63
N PRO A 640 4.47 44.87 -7.00
CA PRO A 640 3.38 45.80 -6.83
C PRO A 640 3.06 46.42 -8.19
N HIS A 641 1.80 46.31 -8.62
CA HIS A 641 1.28 47.18 -9.68
C HIS A 641 1.06 48.56 -9.07
N GLY A 642 1.91 49.51 -9.47
CA GLY A 642 1.59 50.93 -9.45
C GLY A 642 0.79 51.31 -10.68
#